data_AF-A0AAU9HT71-F1
#
_entry.id   AF-A0AAU9HT71-F1
#
_cell.length_a   1.000
_cell.length_b   1.000
_cell.length_c   1.000
_cell.angle_alpha   90.00
_cell.angle_beta   90.00
_cell.angle_gamma   90.00
#
_symmetry.space_group_name_H-M   'P 1'
#
loop_
_entity.id
_entity.type
_entity.pdbx_description
1 polymer ?
#
loop_
_entity_poly.entity_id
_entity_poly.type
_entity_poly.pdbx_seq_one_letter_code
_entity_poly.pdbx_strand_id
1 'polypeptide(L)'
;MKLTSNIGTASSSRSTTSAPAHPTQAEDTVTPAQTRSPPGPLAGLSSGPVLRGRRAPLSRRVTAGTTQAESSHGAPHRSESSQSSHSSELTDASFHTAQASPTPSVVDEPQSPAAATTHAQRSASAAAELKAQLRARLVDLPFAAPSEDQEALQAAYLEWADARVQERIAAFGPDAGYQIAGDMKTAGAKAAWPIAYECLRAFIIGSMRTPFGLAAGAAYDGARAPGSETLSTTTLSGAVAGLMSYTSDTLLIPAMDRRARVANLPRFQAIDPKILVPDPPPALLEITAEGKRFTRPGEGDAATLAELKAQTYDLRQGITQWQSTLDDKSLDTLLLKPTINAGFNAARRTSDDPGTRSPAGQLGLSALAIGGAGVVQKAMLETGKAVARTGQMSVPDLLGGQQRLNLFALALPDKTRRPAQWSDAVRFPPNYLLETGKEGLALARQALSTTNAVTTALRDVLGRHMLSNVLANFASLGAGRLIAAPLRGGNANGSVAGEAANSTATVVQQAVQTLFNDTVWNALKAKNGANTTQATRLDQQRAVSAASHQRTIARTLQSLAEPINEAIAMFAPTQAQIARALEEGQPLAPAPGPQAVRLHDALEKLRTEMDTQSVSIATIDTVRDALHAGQAAMFSGVPRNNLTETLDTGLTTLRHALHESEALRQWENGRP
;
A
#
# COMPACT_ATOMS: atom_id res chain seq x y z
N MET A 1 54.39 -5.72 -0.80
CA MET A 1 55.09 -6.69 0.07
C MET A 1 54.56 -8.09 -0.21
N LYS A 2 55.48 -9.03 -0.41
CA LYS A 2 55.36 -10.51 -0.50
C LYS A 2 54.58 -11.10 0.71
N LEU A 3 53.95 -12.28 0.73
CA LEU A 3 53.87 -13.47 -0.13
C LEU A 3 52.61 -14.28 0.27
N THR A 4 52.23 -15.17 -0.64
CA THR A 4 51.30 -16.31 -0.61
C THR A 4 51.49 -17.32 0.53
N SER A 5 50.42 -18.08 0.86
CA SER A 5 50.51 -19.54 0.99
C SER A 5 49.16 -20.25 0.80
N ASN A 6 49.11 -21.08 -0.25
CA ASN A 6 48.20 -22.21 -0.43
C ASN A 6 48.54 -23.33 0.57
N ILE A 7 47.62 -24.33 0.64
CA ILE A 7 47.73 -25.75 1.04
C ILE A 7 46.50 -26.05 1.91
N GLY A 8 45.66 -27.06 1.70
CA GLY A 8 45.68 -28.18 0.78
C GLY A 8 44.53 -29.12 1.17
N THR A 9 43.93 -29.75 0.17
CA THR A 9 42.87 -30.77 0.21
C THR A 9 43.34 -32.13 0.71
N ALA A 10 42.49 -32.87 1.45
CA ALA A 10 42.17 -34.31 1.32
C ALA A 10 41.39 -34.77 2.58
N SER A 11 40.13 -35.20 2.53
CA SER A 11 39.54 -36.49 2.06
C SER A 11 39.74 -37.71 2.97
N SER A 12 38.63 -38.44 3.16
CA SER A 12 38.49 -39.87 3.55
C SER A 12 38.45 -40.18 5.06
N SER A 13 37.63 -41.07 5.64
CA SER A 13 36.42 -41.83 5.27
C SER A 13 35.94 -42.67 6.49
N ARG A 14 34.68 -43.13 6.46
CA ARG A 14 34.03 -44.31 7.12
C ARG A 14 33.97 -44.42 8.67
N SER A 15 32.78 -44.48 9.29
CA SER A 15 31.88 -45.67 9.57
C SER A 15 32.47 -46.57 10.68
N THR A 16 31.83 -46.97 11.81
CA THR A 16 30.48 -47.53 12.09
C THR A 16 30.21 -47.66 13.62
N THR A 17 28.95 -47.43 14.03
CA THR A 17 28.09 -48.23 14.97
C THR A 17 28.62 -48.76 16.33
N SER A 18 27.99 -48.34 17.45
CA SER A 18 27.03 -49.11 18.29
C SER A 18 26.93 -48.58 19.75
N ALA A 19 25.73 -48.68 20.33
CA ALA A 19 25.35 -48.27 21.69
C ALA A 19 25.79 -49.28 22.77
N PRO A 20 25.72 -48.95 24.08
CA PRO A 20 24.57 -49.43 24.85
C PRO A 20 24.08 -48.54 26.03
N ALA A 21 22.77 -48.71 26.30
CA ALA A 21 22.04 -48.87 27.58
C ALA A 21 22.04 -47.80 28.71
N HIS A 22 20.80 -47.54 29.16
CA HIS A 22 20.27 -46.82 30.32
C HIS A 22 20.90 -47.15 31.69
N PRO A 23 20.68 -46.26 32.69
CA PRO A 23 19.72 -46.63 33.74
C PRO A 23 18.59 -45.60 33.97
N THR A 24 17.67 -46.00 34.84
CA THR A 24 16.29 -45.57 35.04
C THR A 24 16.13 -44.80 36.37
N GLN A 25 14.96 -44.16 36.53
CA GLN A 25 14.35 -43.50 37.71
C GLN A 25 14.72 -42.02 37.93
N ALA A 26 13.84 -41.04 37.70
CA ALA A 26 12.48 -40.74 38.19
C ALA A 26 12.52 -39.79 39.39
N GLU A 27 12.19 -38.53 39.16
CA GLU A 27 11.51 -37.66 40.13
C GLU A 27 10.80 -36.51 39.41
N ASP A 28 9.59 -36.23 39.87
CA ASP A 28 8.59 -35.37 39.26
C ASP A 28 9.10 -33.96 38.95
N THR A 29 9.07 -33.59 37.68
CA THR A 29 9.23 -32.19 37.26
C THR A 29 7.90 -31.71 36.70
N VAL A 30 7.28 -30.76 37.41
CA VAL A 30 6.13 -30.00 36.93
C VAL A 30 6.51 -29.36 35.59
N THR A 31 5.87 -29.83 34.52
CA THR A 31 6.05 -29.34 33.17
C THR A 31 5.47 -27.93 33.06
N PRO A 32 6.25 -26.91 32.63
CA PRO A 32 5.67 -25.64 32.23
C PRO A 32 4.77 -25.87 31.02
N ALA A 33 3.64 -25.14 30.97
CA ALA A 33 2.67 -25.24 29.88
C ALA A 33 3.37 -25.04 28.52
N GLN A 34 3.32 -26.07 27.67
CA GLN A 34 3.85 -25.99 26.31
C GLN A 34 3.12 -24.89 25.55
N THR A 35 3.85 -23.83 25.19
CA THR A 35 3.44 -22.84 24.21
C THR A 35 3.24 -23.56 22.89
N ARG A 36 1.98 -23.83 22.55
CA ARG A 36 1.59 -24.49 21.30
C ARG A 36 2.07 -23.62 20.14
N SER A 37 2.98 -24.12 19.32
CA SER A 37 3.36 -23.49 18.05
C SER A 37 2.09 -23.17 17.26
N PRO A 38 1.96 -21.96 16.69
CA PRO A 38 0.78 -21.61 15.92
C PRO A 38 0.61 -22.59 14.76
N PRO A 39 -0.63 -23.05 14.48
CA PRO A 39 -0.87 -23.90 13.34
C PRO A 39 -0.41 -23.17 12.07
N GLY A 40 0.37 -23.86 11.23
CA GLY A 40 0.82 -23.28 9.96
C GLY A 40 -0.36 -22.74 9.13
N PRO A 41 -0.11 -21.88 8.14
CA PRO A 41 -1.13 -21.16 7.37
C PRO A 41 -2.13 -22.06 6.61
N LEU A 42 -1.93 -23.38 6.64
CA LEU A 42 -2.77 -24.40 6.01
C LEU A 42 -3.69 -25.15 6.99
N ALA A 43 -3.56 -24.96 8.30
CA ALA A 43 -4.26 -25.76 9.32
C ALA A 43 -5.77 -25.45 9.49
N GLY A 44 -6.39 -24.87 8.48
CA GLY A 44 -7.83 -24.62 8.40
C GLY A 44 -8.50 -25.19 7.15
N LEU A 45 -7.75 -25.86 6.27
CA LEU A 45 -8.28 -26.51 5.08
C LEU A 45 -8.20 -28.03 5.29
N SER A 46 -9.21 -28.57 5.97
CA SER A 46 -9.34 -30.01 6.20
C SER A 46 -9.39 -30.78 4.88
N SER A 47 -8.51 -31.78 4.79
CA SER A 47 -8.47 -32.82 3.77
C SER A 47 -9.83 -33.53 3.60
N GLY A 48 -10.34 -33.54 2.37
CA GLY A 48 -11.43 -34.40 1.87
C GLY A 48 -10.96 -35.23 0.67
N PRO A 49 -11.62 -36.35 0.34
CA PRO A 49 -10.93 -37.62 0.13
C PRO A 49 -10.21 -37.75 -1.21
N VAL A 50 -9.07 -38.44 -1.14
CA VAL A 50 -8.31 -39.02 -2.24
C VAL A 50 -9.23 -39.91 -3.09
N LEU A 51 -9.65 -39.44 -4.26
CA LEU A 51 -10.27 -40.29 -5.27
C LEU A 51 -9.19 -41.09 -5.99
N ARG A 52 -8.90 -42.27 -5.42
CA ARG A 52 -8.17 -43.37 -6.03
C ARG A 52 -9.05 -43.98 -7.13
N GLY A 53 -8.99 -43.42 -8.35
CA GLY A 53 -9.72 -43.89 -9.53
C GLY A 53 -8.83 -44.71 -10.47
N ARG A 54 -8.93 -46.03 -10.34
CA ARG A 54 -8.28 -47.10 -11.11
C ARG A 54 -8.52 -46.97 -12.63
N ARG A 55 -7.45 -46.97 -13.44
CA ARG A 55 -7.52 -47.21 -14.90
C ARG A 55 -7.86 -48.68 -15.17
N ALA A 56 -8.82 -48.93 -16.05
CA ALA A 56 -8.80 -50.05 -16.99
C ALA A 56 -9.59 -49.68 -18.27
N PRO A 57 -9.16 -50.17 -19.45
CA PRO A 57 -9.58 -49.68 -20.77
C PRO A 57 -10.72 -50.53 -21.37
N LEU A 58 -11.44 -50.02 -22.38
CA LEU A 58 -12.07 -50.84 -23.44
C LEU A 58 -12.59 -49.97 -24.62
N SER A 59 -11.81 -50.04 -25.70
CA SER A 59 -12.10 -50.08 -27.14
C SER A 59 -13.51 -49.82 -27.75
N ARG A 60 -13.49 -49.05 -28.86
CA ARG A 60 -14.07 -49.30 -30.22
C ARG A 60 -15.61 -49.14 -30.36
N ARG A 61 -16.26 -48.55 -31.40
CA ARG A 61 -15.99 -47.78 -32.66
C ARG A 61 -17.36 -47.62 -33.39
N VAL A 62 -17.49 -46.68 -34.36
CA VAL A 62 -18.45 -46.65 -35.52
C VAL A 62 -19.87 -46.10 -35.19
N THR A 63 -20.60 -45.19 -35.89
CA THR A 63 -20.54 -44.36 -37.13
C THR A 63 -21.69 -43.31 -37.05
N ALA A 64 -21.50 -42.03 -37.43
CA ALA A 64 -21.88 -41.34 -38.68
C ALA A 64 -23.39 -41.07 -38.97
N GLY A 65 -23.71 -39.79 -39.27
CA GLY A 65 -24.93 -39.26 -39.94
C GLY A 65 -25.57 -38.04 -39.22
N THR A 66 -25.34 -36.76 -39.58
CA THR A 66 -26.10 -35.88 -40.52
C THR A 66 -27.62 -35.90 -40.29
N THR A 67 -28.39 -34.83 -40.04
CA THR A 67 -28.55 -33.50 -40.71
C THR A 67 -29.53 -32.57 -39.93
N GLN A 68 -29.43 -31.24 -40.17
CA GLN A 68 -30.46 -30.16 -40.14
C GLN A 68 -31.23 -29.87 -38.82
N ALA A 69 -31.08 -28.70 -38.19
CA ALA A 69 -31.55 -27.33 -38.56
C ALA A 69 -33.01 -27.06 -38.15
N GLU A 70 -33.21 -26.21 -37.13
CA GLU A 70 -34.33 -25.26 -37.11
C GLU A 70 -34.09 -24.12 -36.11
N SER A 71 -34.42 -22.92 -36.55
CA SER A 71 -34.28 -21.64 -35.87
C SER A 71 -35.64 -20.93 -35.85
N SER A 72 -36.06 -20.44 -34.68
CA SER A 72 -36.98 -19.30 -34.50
C SER A 72 -36.91 -18.86 -33.03
N HIS A 73 -36.32 -17.72 -32.69
CA HIS A 73 -36.87 -16.35 -32.68
C HIS A 73 -37.94 -16.08 -31.61
N GLY A 74 -37.62 -15.14 -30.70
CA GLY A 74 -38.54 -14.55 -29.72
C GLY A 74 -37.83 -13.96 -28.48
N ALA A 75 -37.26 -12.76 -28.60
CA ALA A 75 -36.79 -11.93 -27.46
C ALA A 75 -37.95 -11.02 -26.95
N PRO A 76 -37.77 -10.02 -26.05
CA PRO A 76 -36.98 -9.88 -24.81
C PRO A 76 -37.85 -9.32 -23.63
N HIS A 77 -37.32 -9.21 -22.39
CA HIS A 77 -37.55 -8.10 -21.40
C HIS A 77 -36.89 -8.45 -20.03
N ARG A 78 -35.92 -7.64 -19.56
CA ARG A 78 -36.03 -6.56 -18.53
C ARG A 78 -36.21 -7.10 -17.10
N SER A 79 -35.12 -7.24 -16.32
CA SER A 79 -34.70 -6.32 -15.24
C SER A 79 -35.80 -5.95 -14.24
N GLU A 80 -35.74 -6.49 -13.02
CA GLU A 80 -35.92 -5.80 -11.73
C GLU A 80 -35.67 -6.80 -10.58
N SER A 81 -34.72 -6.49 -9.69
CA SER A 81 -34.58 -7.14 -8.39
C SER A 81 -34.51 -6.05 -7.34
N SER A 82 -35.47 -6.04 -6.42
CA SER A 82 -35.40 -5.47 -5.07
C SER A 82 -36.72 -5.64 -4.32
N GLN A 83 -36.59 -6.11 -3.06
CA GLN A 83 -37.47 -5.91 -1.89
C GLN A 83 -38.68 -6.84 -1.65
N SER A 84 -38.50 -7.74 -0.68
CA SER A 84 -39.36 -7.96 0.52
C SER A 84 -38.49 -8.73 1.54
N SER A 85 -38.26 -8.35 2.81
CA SER A 85 -39.09 -7.92 3.96
C SER A 85 -39.87 -9.06 4.64
N HIS A 86 -39.36 -9.45 5.83
CA HIS A 86 -39.99 -10.16 6.98
C HIS A 86 -40.54 -11.57 6.71
N SER A 87 -40.47 -12.60 7.57
CA SER A 87 -40.28 -12.77 9.02
C SER A 87 -40.15 -14.28 9.33
N SER A 88 -39.41 -14.67 10.38
CA SER A 88 -39.86 -15.71 11.34
C SER A 88 -39.00 -15.67 12.61
N GLU A 89 -39.71 -15.57 13.73
CA GLU A 89 -39.30 -15.39 15.11
C GLU A 89 -39.12 -16.72 15.88
N LEU A 90 -38.82 -16.54 17.19
CA LEU A 90 -38.87 -17.44 18.36
C LEU A 90 -37.51 -18.09 18.72
N THR A 91 -36.93 -17.85 19.90
CA THR A 91 -37.57 -17.80 21.23
C THR A 91 -37.10 -16.70 22.19
N ASP A 92 -38.06 -16.41 23.06
CA ASP A 92 -38.24 -15.44 24.15
C ASP A 92 -37.35 -15.63 25.40
N ALA A 93 -37.03 -14.52 26.08
CA ALA A 93 -37.19 -14.34 27.52
C ALA A 93 -36.77 -12.92 27.94
N SER A 94 -37.77 -12.13 28.32
CA SER A 94 -37.71 -10.74 28.76
C SER A 94 -37.67 -10.62 30.29
N PHE A 95 -37.02 -9.57 30.81
CA PHE A 95 -37.44 -8.88 32.05
C PHE A 95 -37.24 -7.37 31.88
N HIS A 96 -38.34 -6.63 32.07
CA HIS A 96 -38.49 -5.18 31.95
C HIS A 96 -37.91 -4.41 33.15
N THR A 97 -37.40 -3.18 32.96
CA THR A 97 -38.10 -1.95 33.44
C THR A 97 -37.56 -0.63 32.84
N ALA A 98 -38.53 0.25 32.53
CA ALA A 98 -38.56 1.73 32.55
C ALA A 98 -37.72 2.59 31.58
N GLN A 99 -38.44 3.11 30.57
CA GLN A 99 -38.15 4.28 29.74
C GLN A 99 -38.01 5.58 30.54
N ALA A 100 -37.05 6.42 30.11
CA ALA A 100 -37.20 7.88 30.09
C ALA A 100 -36.49 8.41 28.83
N SER A 101 -37.25 8.58 27.75
CA SER A 101 -36.81 9.25 26.53
C SER A 101 -37.07 10.76 26.65
N PRO A 102 -36.12 11.65 26.35
CA PRO A 102 -36.44 13.01 25.97
C PRO A 102 -36.54 13.11 24.44
N THR A 103 -37.70 13.56 23.97
CA THR A 103 -37.94 14.00 22.59
C THR A 103 -37.09 15.23 22.26
N PRO A 104 -36.56 15.38 21.03
CA PRO A 104 -35.78 16.53 20.63
C PRO A 104 -36.71 17.70 20.24
N SER A 105 -36.58 18.85 20.90
CA SER A 105 -37.13 20.10 20.38
C SER A 105 -36.18 20.68 19.35
N VAL A 106 -36.70 20.84 18.14
CA VAL A 106 -36.11 21.60 17.05
C VAL A 106 -36.16 23.08 17.43
N VAL A 107 -34.99 23.68 17.64
CA VAL A 107 -34.78 25.12 17.47
C VAL A 107 -33.57 25.25 16.55
N ASP A 108 -33.85 25.81 15.37
CA ASP A 108 -32.92 26.13 14.30
C ASP A 108 -32.01 27.29 14.75
N GLU A 109 -30.78 26.97 15.14
CA GLU A 109 -29.67 27.92 15.16
C GLU A 109 -28.62 27.43 14.16
N PRO A 110 -27.99 28.32 13.37
CA PRO A 110 -27.02 27.94 12.35
C PRO A 110 -25.74 27.44 13.03
N GLN A 111 -25.69 26.16 13.36
CA GLN A 111 -24.49 25.51 13.85
C GLN A 111 -23.48 25.48 12.71
N SER A 112 -22.46 26.34 12.83
CA SER A 112 -21.14 26.14 12.25
C SER A 112 -20.80 24.64 12.25
N PRO A 113 -20.30 24.06 11.13
CA PRO A 113 -19.99 22.65 11.07
C PRO A 113 -18.99 22.32 12.19
N ALA A 114 -19.43 21.51 13.16
CA ALA A 114 -18.59 21.06 14.27
C ALA A 114 -17.26 20.57 13.69
N ALA A 115 -16.18 21.27 14.04
CA ALA A 115 -14.85 20.95 13.56
C ALA A 115 -14.57 19.48 13.88
N ALA A 116 -14.44 18.65 12.84
CA ALA A 116 -14.14 17.24 13.01
C ALA A 116 -12.93 17.10 13.94
N THR A 117 -13.11 16.46 15.10
CA THR A 117 -12.06 16.31 16.11
C THR A 117 -10.79 15.76 15.47
N THR A 118 -9.69 16.48 15.65
CA THR A 118 -8.41 16.11 15.02
C THR A 118 -7.95 14.73 15.46
N HIS A 119 -7.15 14.04 14.63
CA HIS A 119 -6.61 12.72 14.99
C HIS A 119 -5.84 12.77 16.32
N ALA A 120 -5.08 13.85 16.57
CA ALA A 120 -4.35 14.04 17.82
C ALA A 120 -5.31 14.08 19.03
N GLN A 121 -6.40 14.82 18.92
CA GLN A 121 -7.41 14.91 19.97
C GLN A 121 -8.09 13.57 20.23
N ARG A 122 -8.46 12.83 19.17
CA ARG A 122 -9.03 11.48 19.29
C ARG A 122 -8.05 10.47 19.89
N SER A 123 -6.77 10.58 19.57
CA SER A 123 -5.74 9.73 20.18
C SER A 123 -5.52 10.03 21.66
N ALA A 124 -5.56 11.32 22.04
CA ALA A 124 -5.41 11.73 23.44
C ALA A 124 -6.63 11.28 24.26
N SER A 125 -7.85 11.43 23.75
CA SER A 125 -9.06 10.99 24.43
C SER A 125 -9.10 9.47 24.60
N ALA A 126 -8.79 8.70 23.54
CA ALA A 126 -8.75 7.24 23.61
C ALA A 126 -7.69 6.73 24.59
N ALA A 127 -6.51 7.36 24.62
CA ALA A 127 -5.48 7.03 25.60
C ALA A 127 -5.93 7.34 27.03
N ALA A 128 -6.56 8.50 27.27
CA ALA A 128 -7.06 8.86 28.59
C ALA A 128 -8.15 7.90 29.08
N GLU A 129 -9.09 7.52 28.21
CA GLU A 129 -10.16 6.58 28.50
C GLU A 129 -9.59 5.20 28.90
N LEU A 130 -8.66 4.66 28.10
CA LEU A 130 -8.04 3.37 28.40
C LEU A 130 -7.23 3.43 29.70
N LYS A 131 -6.45 4.49 29.93
CA LYS A 131 -5.72 4.67 31.19
C LYS A 131 -6.66 4.70 32.39
N ALA A 132 -7.83 5.35 32.27
CA ALA A 132 -8.85 5.34 33.31
C ALA A 132 -9.42 3.94 33.54
N GLN A 133 -9.72 3.19 32.47
CA GLN A 133 -10.17 1.80 32.55
C GLN A 133 -9.13 0.89 33.24
N LEU A 134 -7.84 1.05 32.94
CA LEU A 134 -6.75 0.30 33.58
C LEU A 134 -6.77 0.52 35.10
N ARG A 135 -6.83 1.78 35.51
CA ARG A 135 -6.82 2.15 36.92
C ARG A 135 -8.06 1.66 37.64
N ALA A 136 -9.24 1.82 37.03
CA ALA A 136 -10.49 1.31 37.60
C ALA A 136 -10.40 -0.20 37.86
N ARG A 137 -9.95 -0.98 36.88
CA ARG A 137 -9.78 -2.45 37.01
C ARG A 137 -8.79 -2.84 38.11
N LEU A 138 -7.70 -2.09 38.27
CA LEU A 138 -6.73 -2.34 39.33
C LEU A 138 -7.25 -1.90 40.71
N VAL A 139 -8.06 -0.85 40.79
CA VAL A 139 -8.67 -0.37 42.05
C VAL A 139 -9.76 -1.34 42.53
N ASP A 140 -10.53 -1.94 41.61
CA ASP A 140 -11.56 -2.92 41.94
C ASP A 140 -11.00 -4.20 42.59
N LEU A 141 -9.70 -4.46 42.46
CA LEU A 141 -9.03 -5.61 43.07
C LEU A 141 -8.41 -5.22 44.42
N PRO A 142 -8.82 -5.85 45.54
CA PRO A 142 -8.22 -5.59 46.86
C PRO A 142 -6.77 -6.10 46.90
N PHE A 143 -5.92 -5.49 47.74
CA PHE A 143 -4.58 -6.02 48.01
C PHE A 143 -4.66 -7.29 48.86
N ALA A 144 -3.90 -8.32 48.49
CA ALA A 144 -3.78 -9.52 49.32
C ALA A 144 -3.11 -9.23 50.68
N ALA A 145 -2.15 -8.31 50.69
CA ALA A 145 -1.54 -7.76 51.90
C ALA A 145 -1.26 -6.26 51.70
N PRO A 146 -2.10 -5.35 52.25
CA PRO A 146 -1.90 -3.92 52.08
C PRO A 146 -0.66 -3.42 52.84
N SER A 147 0.23 -2.71 52.16
CA SER A 147 1.37 -2.02 52.76
C SER A 147 1.76 -0.79 51.94
N GLU A 148 2.46 0.16 52.55
CA GLU A 148 2.98 1.36 51.87
C GLU A 148 3.92 0.99 50.70
N ASP A 149 4.71 -0.08 50.88
CA ASP A 149 5.57 -0.62 49.81
C ASP A 149 4.75 -1.17 48.62
N GLN A 150 3.61 -1.82 48.86
CA GLN A 150 2.72 -2.31 47.80
C GLN A 150 2.07 -1.15 47.01
N GLU A 151 1.72 -0.07 47.70
CA GLU A 151 1.19 1.14 47.06
C GLU A 151 2.24 1.83 46.18
N ALA A 152 3.49 1.92 46.66
CA ALA A 152 4.60 2.46 45.89
C ALA A 152 4.92 1.61 44.64
N LEU A 153 4.90 0.28 44.77
CA LEU A 153 5.08 -0.64 43.63
C LEU A 153 3.93 -0.55 42.63
N GLN A 154 2.68 -0.40 43.10
CA GLN A 154 1.54 -0.17 42.22
C GLN A 154 1.70 1.14 41.43
N ALA A 155 2.15 2.22 42.07
CA ALA A 155 2.37 3.50 41.38
C ALA A 155 3.42 3.38 40.27
N ALA A 156 4.55 2.72 40.55
CA ALA A 156 5.59 2.45 39.56
C ALA A 156 5.10 1.55 38.40
N TYR A 157 4.25 0.56 38.72
CA TYR A 157 3.62 -0.29 37.70
C TYR A 157 2.66 0.51 36.80
N LEU A 158 1.83 1.38 37.40
CA LEU A 158 0.86 2.20 36.68
C LEU A 158 1.55 3.20 35.75
N GLU A 159 2.65 3.83 36.16
CA GLU A 159 3.43 4.72 35.30
C GLU A 159 3.97 3.97 34.08
N TRP A 160 4.53 2.77 34.29
CA TRP A 160 4.97 1.90 33.22
C TRP A 160 3.81 1.52 32.29
N ALA A 161 2.67 1.11 32.84
CA ALA A 161 1.52 0.66 32.06
C ALA A 161 0.86 1.80 31.27
N ASP A 162 0.79 3.00 31.83
CA ASP A 162 0.30 4.21 31.16
C ASP A 162 1.15 4.56 29.94
N ALA A 163 2.47 4.42 30.04
CA ALA A 163 3.38 4.61 28.90
C ALA A 163 3.10 3.58 27.79
N ARG A 164 2.87 2.30 28.14
CA ARG A 164 2.54 1.24 27.18
C ARG A 164 1.19 1.45 26.49
N VAL A 165 0.18 1.93 27.22
CA VAL A 165 -1.12 2.30 26.62
C VAL A 165 -0.93 3.40 25.59
N GLN A 166 -0.12 4.42 25.89
CA GLN A 166 0.17 5.51 24.96
C GLN A 166 0.87 5.00 23.69
N GLU A 167 1.87 4.12 23.83
CA GLU A 167 2.59 3.51 22.71
C GLU A 167 1.66 2.65 21.84
N ARG A 168 0.80 1.84 22.46
CA ARG A 168 -0.17 1.00 21.74
C ARG A 168 -1.19 1.85 20.97
N ILE A 169 -1.68 2.96 21.54
CA ILE A 169 -2.57 3.88 20.82
C ILE A 169 -1.85 4.62 19.69
N ALA A 170 -0.59 4.99 19.88
CA ALA A 170 0.21 5.61 18.82
C ALA A 170 0.46 4.64 17.65
N ALA A 171 0.64 3.35 17.95
CA ALA A 171 0.93 2.30 16.96
C ALA A 171 -0.31 1.82 16.21
N PHE A 172 -1.40 1.51 16.93
CA PHE A 172 -2.63 1.00 16.32
C PHE A 172 -3.53 2.12 15.79
N GLY A 173 -3.52 3.28 16.43
CA GLY A 173 -4.43 4.39 16.16
C GLY A 173 -5.68 4.35 17.06
N PRO A 174 -6.37 5.49 17.21
CA PRO A 174 -7.51 5.63 18.12
C PRO A 174 -8.71 4.74 17.74
N ASP A 175 -8.88 4.43 16.46
CA ASP A 175 -10.06 3.72 15.94
C ASP A 175 -9.81 2.22 15.71
N ALA A 176 -8.64 1.70 16.09
CA ALA A 176 -8.22 0.34 15.80
C ALA A 176 -8.79 -0.72 16.76
N GLY A 177 -9.53 -0.29 17.79
CA GLY A 177 -10.25 -1.18 18.69
C GLY A 177 -9.35 -1.92 19.69
N TYR A 178 -8.22 -1.31 20.08
CA TYR A 178 -7.43 -1.75 21.23
C TYR A 178 -8.24 -1.57 22.52
N GLN A 179 -8.22 -2.56 23.39
CA GLN A 179 -8.96 -2.61 24.65
C GLN A 179 -8.01 -3.04 25.77
N ILE A 180 -8.33 -2.70 27.01
CA ILE A 180 -7.59 -3.21 28.18
C ILE A 180 -8.23 -4.53 28.61
N ALA A 181 -7.42 -5.58 28.72
CA ALA A 181 -7.84 -6.91 29.17
C ALA A 181 -8.95 -7.57 28.31
N GLY A 182 -8.90 -7.38 26.99
CA GLY A 182 -9.81 -8.03 26.03
C GLY A 182 -9.21 -8.10 24.63
N ASP A 183 -9.53 -9.16 23.88
CA ASP A 183 -8.96 -9.36 22.54
C ASP A 183 -9.22 -8.19 21.59
N MET A 184 -8.18 -7.76 20.89
CA MET A 184 -8.29 -6.65 19.96
C MET A 184 -9.16 -7.02 18.75
N LYS A 185 -9.95 -6.07 18.25
CA LYS A 185 -10.71 -6.29 17.01
C LYS A 185 -9.75 -6.45 15.83
N THR A 186 -10.06 -7.40 14.95
CA THR A 186 -9.31 -7.60 13.71
C THR A 186 -9.58 -6.47 12.72
N ALA A 187 -8.68 -6.27 11.75
CA ALA A 187 -8.93 -5.33 10.66
C ALA A 187 -10.15 -5.74 9.81
N GLY A 188 -10.33 -7.06 9.59
CA GLY A 188 -11.52 -7.63 8.95
C GLY A 188 -11.85 -6.97 7.60
N ALA A 189 -13.13 -6.64 7.41
CA ALA A 189 -13.63 -6.06 6.16
C ALA A 189 -13.00 -4.70 5.78
N LYS A 190 -12.47 -3.94 6.76
CA LYS A 190 -11.79 -2.65 6.49
C LYS A 190 -10.51 -2.83 5.66
N ALA A 191 -9.94 -4.04 5.64
CA ALA A 191 -8.75 -4.36 4.87
C ALA A 191 -9.03 -4.74 3.40
N ALA A 192 -10.29 -4.91 2.99
CA ALA A 192 -10.61 -5.42 1.64
C ALA A 192 -10.01 -4.57 0.50
N TRP A 193 -10.06 -3.23 0.64
CA TRP A 193 -9.51 -2.32 -0.37
C TRP A 193 -7.97 -2.33 -0.40
N PRO A 194 -7.26 -2.20 0.75
CA PRO A 194 -5.82 -2.44 0.83
C PRO A 194 -5.37 -3.80 0.26
N ILE A 195 -6.11 -4.89 0.54
CA ILE A 195 -5.82 -6.23 0.02
C ILE A 195 -5.95 -6.24 -1.50
N ALA A 196 -7.03 -5.69 -2.06
CA ALA A 196 -7.24 -5.62 -3.51
C ALA A 196 -6.11 -4.84 -4.21
N TYR A 197 -5.66 -3.74 -3.61
CA TYR A 197 -4.52 -2.97 -4.12
C TYR A 197 -3.22 -3.79 -4.14
N GLU A 198 -2.89 -4.46 -3.04
CA GLU A 198 -1.68 -5.29 -2.98
C GLU A 198 -1.75 -6.49 -3.94
N CYS A 199 -2.94 -7.07 -4.15
CA CYS A 199 -3.17 -8.09 -5.18
C CYS A 199 -2.91 -7.56 -6.59
N LEU A 200 -3.43 -6.36 -6.94
CA LEU A 200 -3.18 -5.73 -8.23
C LEU A 200 -1.67 -5.45 -8.43
N ARG A 201 -1.00 -4.96 -7.39
CA ARG A 201 0.45 -4.75 -7.38
C ARG A 201 1.21 -6.06 -7.61
N ALA A 202 0.82 -7.14 -6.94
CA ALA A 202 1.43 -8.46 -7.12
C ALA A 202 1.19 -9.03 -8.54
N PHE A 203 -0.01 -8.83 -9.10
CA PHE A 203 -0.32 -9.20 -10.47
C PHE A 203 0.61 -8.50 -11.46
N ILE A 204 0.76 -7.19 -11.35
CA ILE A 204 1.60 -6.38 -12.25
C ILE A 204 3.07 -6.82 -12.17
N ILE A 205 3.61 -6.98 -10.95
CA ILE A 205 4.99 -7.45 -10.75
C ILE A 205 5.18 -8.85 -11.37
N GLY A 206 4.23 -9.76 -11.15
CA GLY A 206 4.29 -11.13 -11.67
C GLY A 206 4.15 -11.21 -13.19
N SER A 207 3.27 -10.39 -13.77
CA SER A 207 2.96 -10.40 -15.20
C SER A 207 4.00 -9.69 -16.08
N MET A 208 4.72 -8.69 -15.55
CA MET A 208 5.65 -7.91 -16.35
C MET A 208 7.06 -8.51 -16.45
N ARG A 209 7.59 -9.13 -15.39
CA ARG A 209 9.01 -9.54 -15.39
C ARG A 209 9.26 -10.84 -16.17
N THR A 210 8.85 -11.96 -15.60
CA THR A 210 9.19 -13.30 -16.11
C THR A 210 8.49 -13.64 -17.43
N PRO A 211 7.19 -13.33 -17.64
CA PRO A 211 6.47 -13.62 -18.88
C PRO A 211 7.11 -13.06 -20.15
N PHE A 212 7.54 -11.79 -20.12
CA PHE A 212 8.17 -11.14 -21.25
C PHE A 212 9.55 -11.75 -21.57
N GLY A 213 10.33 -12.08 -20.54
CA GLY A 213 11.58 -12.82 -20.71
C GLY A 213 11.37 -14.19 -21.34
N LEU A 214 10.34 -14.93 -20.90
CA LEU A 214 10.00 -16.24 -21.46
C LEU A 214 9.58 -16.14 -22.93
N ALA A 215 8.72 -15.18 -23.27
CA ALA A 215 8.26 -14.97 -24.65
C ALA A 215 9.41 -14.59 -25.60
N ALA A 216 10.32 -13.72 -25.17
CA ALA A 216 11.51 -13.34 -25.95
C ALA A 216 12.46 -14.54 -26.14
N GLY A 217 12.69 -15.33 -25.09
CA GLY A 217 13.48 -16.55 -25.18
C GLY A 217 12.86 -17.56 -26.16
N ALA A 218 11.54 -17.78 -26.07
CA ALA A 218 10.83 -18.70 -26.95
C ALA A 218 10.86 -18.25 -28.43
N ALA A 219 10.70 -16.95 -28.69
CA ALA A 219 10.82 -16.40 -30.05
C ALA A 219 12.24 -16.59 -30.62
N TYR A 220 13.28 -16.39 -29.80
CA TYR A 220 14.67 -16.55 -30.21
C TYR A 220 15.06 -18.02 -30.46
N ASP A 221 14.59 -18.93 -29.60
CA ASP A 221 14.83 -20.37 -29.73
C ASP A 221 14.04 -20.96 -30.92
N GLY A 222 12.82 -20.48 -31.16
CA GLY A 222 11.97 -20.92 -32.28
C GLY A 222 12.52 -20.59 -33.68
N ALA A 223 13.47 -19.67 -33.78
CA ALA A 223 14.17 -19.33 -35.03
C ALA A 223 15.42 -20.20 -35.28
N ARG A 224 15.74 -21.14 -34.39
CA ARG A 224 16.98 -21.92 -34.39
C ARG A 224 16.71 -23.41 -34.17
N ALA A 225 17.75 -24.22 -34.35
CA ALA A 225 17.70 -25.62 -33.95
C ALA A 225 17.44 -25.69 -32.42
N PRO A 226 16.43 -26.47 -31.96
CA PRO A 226 16.04 -26.50 -30.55
C PRO A 226 17.23 -26.78 -29.62
N GLY A 227 17.46 -25.90 -28.65
CA GLY A 227 18.50 -26.09 -27.62
C GLY A 227 19.95 -25.82 -28.08
N SER A 228 20.18 -25.44 -29.35
CA SER A 228 21.53 -25.18 -29.86
C SER A 228 22.22 -23.97 -29.21
N GLU A 229 21.44 -23.01 -28.71
CA GLU A 229 21.94 -21.75 -28.14
C GLU A 229 21.37 -21.45 -26.75
N THR A 230 21.33 -22.45 -25.87
CA THR A 230 20.68 -22.32 -24.54
C THR A 230 21.19 -21.13 -23.71
N LEU A 231 22.50 -20.81 -23.76
CA LEU A 231 23.07 -19.67 -23.04
C LEU A 231 22.63 -18.33 -23.62
N SER A 232 22.59 -18.19 -24.95
CA SER A 232 22.13 -16.97 -25.63
C SER A 232 20.64 -16.74 -25.37
N THR A 233 19.83 -17.79 -25.49
CA THR A 233 18.39 -17.75 -25.18
C THR A 233 18.13 -17.31 -23.75
N THR A 234 18.89 -17.84 -22.79
CA THR A 234 18.78 -17.45 -21.37
C THR A 234 19.20 -16.01 -21.14
N THR A 235 20.27 -15.57 -21.79
CA THR A 235 20.78 -14.20 -21.67
C THR A 235 19.77 -13.20 -22.22
N LEU A 236 19.19 -13.46 -23.39
CA LEU A 236 18.13 -12.63 -23.97
C LEU A 236 16.88 -12.63 -23.08
N SER A 237 16.47 -13.80 -22.58
CA SER A 237 15.34 -13.92 -21.66
C SER A 237 15.54 -13.08 -20.40
N GLY A 238 16.73 -13.14 -19.80
CA GLY A 238 17.10 -12.34 -18.62
C GLY A 238 17.18 -10.85 -18.93
N ALA A 239 17.73 -10.47 -20.09
CA ALA A 239 17.81 -9.09 -20.55
C ALA A 239 16.42 -8.46 -20.72
N VAL A 240 15.50 -9.14 -21.41
CA VAL A 240 14.12 -8.65 -21.61
C VAL A 240 13.34 -8.64 -20.29
N ALA A 241 13.48 -9.68 -19.45
CA ALA A 241 12.89 -9.68 -18.11
C ALA A 241 13.43 -8.50 -17.25
N GLY A 242 14.72 -8.17 -17.40
CA GLY A 242 15.34 -7.02 -16.76
C GLY A 242 14.75 -5.69 -17.22
N LEU A 243 14.62 -5.47 -18.52
CA LEU A 243 14.00 -4.26 -19.06
C LEU A 243 12.56 -4.09 -18.54
N MET A 244 11.77 -5.16 -18.55
CA MET A 244 10.40 -5.10 -18.05
C MET A 244 10.32 -4.97 -16.53
N SER A 245 11.27 -5.55 -15.80
CA SER A 245 11.42 -5.34 -14.36
C SER A 245 11.74 -3.88 -14.03
N TYR A 246 12.57 -3.21 -14.82
CA TYR A 246 12.83 -1.78 -14.65
C TYR A 246 11.55 -0.97 -14.89
N THR A 247 10.81 -1.25 -15.96
CA THR A 247 9.53 -0.58 -16.23
C THR A 247 8.52 -0.80 -15.10
N SER A 248 8.43 -2.02 -14.55
CA SER A 248 7.52 -2.29 -13.42
C SER A 248 7.99 -1.65 -12.12
N ASP A 249 9.23 -1.95 -11.68
CA ASP A 249 9.71 -1.62 -10.33
C ASP A 249 10.13 -0.14 -10.19
N THR A 250 10.54 0.51 -11.28
CA THR A 250 11.06 1.88 -11.25
C THR A 250 10.03 2.92 -11.74
N LEU A 251 9.10 2.52 -12.61
CA LEU A 251 8.10 3.45 -13.18
C LEU A 251 6.69 3.15 -12.67
N LEU A 252 6.17 1.96 -12.95
CA LEU A 252 4.75 1.66 -12.76
C LEU A 252 4.36 1.50 -11.28
N ILE A 253 5.08 0.67 -10.51
CA ILE A 253 4.78 0.45 -9.09
C ILE A 253 4.98 1.73 -8.26
N PRO A 254 6.07 2.52 -8.45
CA PRO A 254 6.20 3.80 -7.78
C PRO A 254 5.10 4.80 -8.16
N ALA A 255 4.66 4.81 -9.43
CA ALA A 255 3.53 5.64 -9.87
C ALA A 255 2.22 5.25 -9.15
N MET A 256 1.91 3.95 -9.12
CA MET A 256 0.76 3.42 -8.36
C MET A 256 0.86 3.78 -6.89
N ASP A 257 2.02 3.58 -6.26
CA ASP A 257 2.23 3.87 -4.85
C ASP A 257 2.04 5.36 -4.55
N ARG A 258 2.46 6.26 -5.45
CA ARG A 258 2.24 7.70 -5.32
C ARG A 258 0.76 8.06 -5.43
N ARG A 259 0.04 7.53 -6.42
CA ARG A 259 -1.40 7.80 -6.56
C ARG A 259 -2.22 7.21 -5.42
N ALA A 260 -1.86 6.02 -4.94
CA ALA A 260 -2.46 5.41 -3.75
C ALA A 260 -2.23 6.26 -2.48
N ARG A 261 -1.03 6.83 -2.30
CA ARG A 261 -0.75 7.77 -1.20
C ARG A 261 -1.59 9.03 -1.29
N VAL A 262 -1.71 9.60 -2.49
CA VAL A 262 -2.54 10.78 -2.75
C VAL A 262 -4.01 10.51 -2.41
N ALA A 263 -4.52 9.33 -2.73
CA ALA A 263 -5.85 8.88 -2.33
C ALA A 263 -5.98 8.54 -0.84
N ASN A 264 -4.89 8.61 -0.06
CA ASN A 264 -4.82 8.20 1.34
C ASN A 264 -5.24 6.74 1.57
N LEU A 265 -4.77 5.83 0.70
CA LEU A 265 -5.02 4.40 0.79
C LEU A 265 -4.29 3.79 2.02
N PRO A 266 -5.02 3.14 2.95
CA PRO A 266 -4.38 2.44 4.07
C PRO A 266 -3.54 1.25 3.60
N ARG A 267 -2.47 0.93 4.32
CA ARG A 267 -1.67 -0.29 4.09
C ARG A 267 -1.34 -0.99 5.39
N PHE A 268 -1.18 -2.31 5.32
CA PHE A 268 -0.68 -3.06 6.46
C PHE A 268 0.77 -2.67 6.77
N GLN A 269 1.00 -2.27 8.01
CA GLN A 269 2.30 -2.00 8.57
C GLN A 269 2.50 -2.91 9.78
N ALA A 270 3.62 -3.63 9.81
CA ALA A 270 3.99 -4.45 10.96
C ALA A 270 4.18 -3.55 12.19
N ILE A 271 3.56 -3.94 13.30
CA ILE A 271 3.76 -3.29 14.59
C ILE A 271 5.10 -3.73 15.16
N ASP A 272 5.85 -2.80 15.75
CA ASP A 272 7.10 -3.13 16.43
C ASP A 272 6.82 -4.21 17.52
N PRO A 273 7.50 -5.36 17.48
CA PRO A 273 7.38 -6.40 18.51
C PRO A 273 7.55 -5.88 19.94
N LYS A 274 8.29 -4.78 20.15
CA LYS A 274 8.43 -4.12 21.46
C LYS A 274 7.14 -3.48 21.97
N ILE A 275 6.26 -3.01 21.08
CA ILE A 275 4.97 -2.42 21.46
C ILE A 275 3.96 -3.52 21.82
N LEU A 276 4.07 -4.67 21.15
CA LEU A 276 3.29 -5.86 21.45
C LEU A 276 3.75 -6.44 22.79
N VAL A 277 5.00 -6.90 22.87
CA VAL A 277 5.63 -7.45 24.07
C VAL A 277 6.58 -6.39 24.64
N PRO A 278 6.14 -5.56 25.61
CA PRO A 278 6.97 -4.51 26.20
C PRO A 278 8.12 -5.06 27.03
N ASP A 279 9.08 -4.19 27.35
CA ASP A 279 10.11 -4.54 28.32
C ASP A 279 9.46 -4.81 29.68
N PRO A 280 9.98 -5.77 30.46
CA PRO A 280 9.35 -6.21 31.70
C PRO A 280 9.14 -5.03 32.66
N PRO A 281 8.01 -5.03 33.40
CA PRO A 281 7.68 -3.94 34.30
C PRO A 281 8.66 -3.87 35.49
N PRO A 282 8.78 -2.69 36.15
CA PRO A 282 9.61 -2.54 37.34
C PRO A 282 9.09 -3.33 38.55
N ALA A 283 7.80 -3.67 38.55
CA ALA A 283 7.14 -4.55 39.51
C ALA A 283 6.28 -5.57 38.76
N LEU A 284 6.24 -6.82 39.21
CA LEU A 284 5.40 -7.87 38.64
C LEU A 284 4.05 -7.86 39.34
N LEU A 285 2.97 -7.89 38.56
CA LEU A 285 1.61 -7.98 39.07
C LEU A 285 1.19 -9.45 39.10
N GLU A 286 0.84 -9.93 40.29
CA GLU A 286 0.23 -11.24 40.51
C GLU A 286 -1.20 -11.04 41.01
N ILE A 287 -2.17 -11.64 40.29
CA ILE A 287 -3.56 -11.67 40.72
C ILE A 287 -3.83 -13.06 41.30
N THR A 288 -4.02 -13.12 42.62
CA THR A 288 -4.33 -14.35 43.37
C THR A 288 -5.80 -14.35 43.79
N ALA A 289 -6.29 -15.48 44.33
CA ALA A 289 -7.63 -15.55 44.90
C ALA A 289 -7.83 -14.59 46.10
N GLU A 290 -6.75 -14.18 46.76
CA GLU A 290 -6.74 -13.28 47.92
C GLU A 290 -6.69 -11.79 47.50
N GLY A 291 -6.41 -11.51 46.23
CA GLY A 291 -6.29 -10.15 45.72
C GLY A 291 -5.05 -9.94 44.85
N LYS A 292 -4.76 -8.67 44.55
CA LYS A 292 -3.55 -8.25 43.82
C LYS A 292 -2.34 -8.18 44.75
N ARG A 293 -1.18 -8.54 44.21
CA ARG A 293 0.13 -8.40 44.86
C ARG A 293 1.16 -7.93 43.83
N PHE A 294 2.05 -7.03 44.25
CA PHE A 294 3.18 -6.58 43.45
C PHE A 294 4.49 -7.10 44.04
N THR A 295 5.34 -7.72 43.24
CA THR A 295 6.66 -8.24 43.64
C THR A 295 7.76 -7.63 42.79
N ARG A 296 8.96 -7.40 43.34
CA ARG A 296 10.09 -6.97 42.52
C ARG A 296 10.65 -8.18 41.76
N PRO A 297 11.14 -8.00 40.53
CA PRO A 297 11.82 -9.07 39.81
C PRO A 297 12.99 -9.65 40.63
N GLY A 298 13.01 -10.97 40.84
CA GLY A 298 14.01 -11.66 41.67
C GLY A 298 13.75 -11.64 43.18
N GLU A 299 12.59 -11.16 43.63
CA GLU A 299 12.17 -11.21 45.04
C GLU A 299 11.41 -12.52 45.33
N GLY A 300 11.95 -13.35 46.23
CA GLY A 300 11.37 -14.66 46.54
C GLY A 300 11.47 -15.63 45.36
N ASP A 301 10.35 -16.28 45.02
CA ASP A 301 10.25 -17.21 43.87
C ASP A 301 9.96 -16.48 42.53
N ALA A 302 9.89 -15.15 42.53
CA ALA A 302 9.62 -14.37 41.33
C ALA A 302 10.80 -14.40 40.35
N ALA A 303 10.48 -14.54 39.06
CA ALA A 303 11.48 -14.61 37.99
C ALA A 303 12.43 -13.40 38.02
N THR A 304 13.71 -13.65 37.74
CA THR A 304 14.71 -12.59 37.73
C THR A 304 14.50 -11.66 36.53
N LEU A 305 14.96 -10.41 36.65
CA LEU A 305 14.88 -9.45 35.54
C LEU A 305 15.61 -9.95 34.27
N ALA A 306 16.66 -10.75 34.42
CA ALA A 306 17.39 -11.36 33.31
C ALA A 306 16.55 -12.43 32.60
N GLU A 307 15.87 -13.31 33.36
CA GLU A 307 14.97 -14.32 32.82
C GLU A 307 13.78 -13.70 32.07
N LEU A 308 13.16 -12.68 32.66
CA LEU A 308 12.05 -11.97 32.02
C LEU A 308 12.47 -11.29 30.71
N LYS A 309 13.68 -10.73 30.67
CA LYS A 309 14.26 -10.17 29.44
C LYS A 309 14.52 -11.24 28.38
N ALA A 310 15.02 -12.41 28.78
CA ALA A 310 15.23 -13.53 27.86
C ALA A 310 13.90 -14.04 27.27
N GLN A 311 12.89 -14.26 28.11
CA GLN A 311 11.54 -14.67 27.65
C GLN A 311 10.91 -13.62 26.72
N THR A 312 11.03 -12.34 27.08
CA THR A 312 10.57 -11.22 26.25
C THR A 312 11.28 -11.21 24.89
N TYR A 313 12.59 -11.46 24.87
CA TYR A 313 13.37 -11.55 23.65
C TYR A 313 12.89 -12.70 22.74
N ASP A 314 12.70 -13.90 23.30
CA ASP A 314 12.25 -15.07 22.53
C ASP A 314 10.84 -14.86 21.95
N LEU A 315 9.92 -14.28 22.74
CA LEU A 315 8.59 -13.91 22.25
C LEU A 315 8.65 -12.90 21.10
N ARG A 316 9.50 -11.87 21.23
CA ARG A 316 9.70 -10.87 20.17
C ARG A 316 10.31 -11.47 18.91
N GLN A 317 11.24 -12.41 19.05
CA GLN A 317 11.81 -13.14 17.91
C GLN A 317 10.74 -13.97 17.19
N GLY A 318 9.91 -14.70 17.93
CA GLY A 318 8.78 -15.45 17.38
C GLY A 318 7.79 -14.56 16.62
N ILE A 319 7.44 -13.40 17.19
CA ILE A 319 6.58 -12.39 16.54
C ILE A 319 7.24 -11.86 15.26
N THR A 320 8.53 -11.51 15.32
CA THR A 320 9.27 -10.97 14.17
C THR A 320 9.32 -11.99 13.04
N GLN A 321 9.59 -13.25 13.36
CA GLN A 321 9.60 -14.34 12.39
C GLN A 321 8.22 -14.53 11.76
N TRP A 322 7.15 -14.52 12.55
CA TRP A 322 5.79 -14.66 12.03
C TRP A 322 5.34 -13.46 11.18
N GLN A 323 5.68 -12.23 11.61
CA GLN A 323 5.48 -11.03 10.80
C GLN A 323 6.24 -11.13 9.48
N SER A 324 7.48 -11.63 9.48
CA SER A 324 8.27 -11.83 8.26
C SER A 324 7.61 -12.82 7.30
N THR A 325 6.97 -13.86 7.82
CA THR A 325 6.18 -14.82 7.04
C THR A 325 4.99 -14.12 6.39
N LEU A 326 4.19 -13.39 7.16
CA LEU A 326 3.03 -12.68 6.60
C LEU A 326 3.41 -11.53 5.65
N ASP A 327 4.61 -10.96 5.79
CA ASP A 327 5.15 -9.91 4.90
C ASP A 327 5.80 -10.44 3.62
N ASP A 328 5.72 -11.74 3.35
CA ASP A 328 6.36 -12.40 2.20
C ASP A 328 7.90 -12.30 2.20
N LYS A 329 8.51 -12.27 3.40
CA LYS A 329 9.96 -12.17 3.59
C LYS A 329 10.58 -13.48 4.09
N SER A 330 9.79 -14.47 4.50
CA SER A 330 10.30 -15.74 5.03
C SER A 330 10.51 -16.79 3.94
N LEU A 331 11.38 -17.76 4.21
CA LEU A 331 11.62 -18.89 3.31
C LEU A 331 10.36 -19.76 3.12
N ASP A 332 9.53 -19.89 4.16
CA ASP A 332 8.31 -20.70 4.12
C ASP A 332 7.27 -20.13 3.15
N THR A 333 7.15 -18.79 3.04
CA THR A 333 6.27 -18.18 2.03
C THR A 333 6.85 -18.22 0.63
N LEU A 334 8.18 -18.23 0.48
CA LEU A 334 8.84 -18.38 -0.81
C LEU A 334 8.53 -19.75 -1.47
N LEU A 335 8.18 -20.78 -0.69
CA LEU A 335 7.76 -22.09 -1.20
C LEU A 335 6.29 -22.15 -1.65
N LEU A 336 5.44 -21.22 -1.19
CA LEU A 336 4.03 -21.17 -1.53
C LEU A 336 3.81 -20.82 -3.01
N LYS A 337 4.53 -19.81 -3.51
CA LYS A 337 4.39 -19.30 -4.88
C LYS A 337 4.76 -20.32 -5.97
N PRO A 338 5.88 -21.07 -5.89
CA PRO A 338 6.18 -22.16 -6.81
C PRO A 338 5.11 -23.25 -6.86
N THR A 339 4.48 -23.55 -5.71
CA THR A 339 3.44 -24.57 -5.60
C THR A 339 2.17 -24.12 -6.33
N ILE A 340 1.75 -22.86 -6.14
CA ILE A 340 0.63 -22.26 -6.86
C ILE A 340 0.93 -22.18 -8.36
N ASN A 341 2.13 -21.73 -8.73
CA ASN A 341 2.59 -21.67 -10.12
C ASN A 341 2.60 -23.05 -10.80
N ALA A 342 2.98 -24.10 -10.08
CA ALA A 342 2.93 -25.47 -10.61
C ALA A 342 1.49 -25.89 -10.94
N GLY A 343 0.51 -25.51 -10.10
CA GLY A 343 -0.92 -25.73 -10.38
C GLY A 343 -1.41 -25.00 -11.64
N PHE A 344 -1.13 -23.70 -11.76
CA PHE A 344 -1.49 -22.93 -12.95
C PHE A 344 -0.80 -23.45 -14.22
N ASN A 345 0.48 -23.83 -14.13
CA ASN A 345 1.21 -24.41 -15.25
C ASN A 345 0.72 -25.81 -15.63
N ALA A 346 0.23 -26.61 -14.68
CA ALA A 346 -0.41 -27.89 -14.97
C ALA A 346 -1.70 -27.68 -15.78
N ALA A 347 -2.55 -26.73 -15.38
CA ALA A 347 -3.76 -26.35 -16.13
C ALA A 347 -3.45 -25.77 -17.52
N ARG A 348 -2.34 -25.03 -17.67
CA ARG A 348 -1.86 -24.54 -18.97
C ARG A 348 -1.51 -25.69 -19.92
N ARG A 349 -0.90 -26.75 -19.41
CA ARG A 349 -0.42 -27.90 -20.22
C ARG A 349 -1.52 -28.85 -20.66
N THR A 350 -2.72 -28.75 -20.08
CA THR A 350 -3.90 -29.50 -20.52
C THR A 350 -4.69 -28.78 -21.61
N SER A 351 -4.26 -27.59 -22.04
CA SER A 351 -4.88 -26.86 -23.16
C SER A 351 -4.28 -27.34 -24.49
N ASP A 352 -5.13 -27.88 -25.35
CA ASP A 352 -4.76 -28.37 -26.69
C ASP A 352 -4.78 -27.28 -27.77
N ASP A 353 -5.05 -26.02 -27.41
CA ASP A 353 -5.19 -24.92 -28.37
C ASP A 353 -3.82 -24.47 -28.94
N PRO A 354 -3.60 -24.54 -30.27
CA PRO A 354 -2.37 -24.09 -30.93
C PRO A 354 -2.01 -22.63 -30.67
N GLY A 355 -3.00 -21.75 -30.44
CA GLY A 355 -2.80 -20.33 -30.16
C GLY A 355 -1.97 -20.07 -28.89
N THR A 356 -2.02 -21.01 -27.94
CA THR A 356 -1.30 -20.98 -26.65
C THR A 356 0.22 -21.18 -26.77
N ARG A 357 0.69 -21.67 -27.93
CA ARG A 357 2.11 -21.96 -28.20
C ARG A 357 2.84 -20.81 -28.91
N SER A 358 2.11 -19.85 -29.49
CA SER A 358 2.69 -18.64 -30.07
C SER A 358 3.41 -17.79 -29.00
N PRO A 359 4.42 -16.98 -29.33
CA PRO A 359 5.05 -16.08 -28.36
C PRO A 359 4.05 -15.16 -27.63
N ALA A 360 3.03 -14.67 -28.34
CA ALA A 360 1.96 -13.86 -27.76
C ALA A 360 1.05 -14.67 -26.82
N GLY A 361 0.67 -15.89 -27.21
CA GLY A 361 -0.10 -16.80 -26.35
C GLY A 361 0.69 -17.26 -25.12
N GLN A 362 1.99 -17.49 -25.26
CA GLN A 362 2.90 -17.79 -24.15
C GLN A 362 3.03 -16.60 -23.21
N LEU A 363 3.15 -15.38 -23.74
CA LEU A 363 3.17 -14.16 -22.94
C LEU A 363 1.87 -13.99 -22.15
N GLY A 364 0.71 -14.07 -22.81
CA GLY A 364 -0.60 -13.90 -22.16
C GLY A 364 -0.86 -14.96 -21.08
N LEU A 365 -0.62 -16.23 -21.37
CA LEU A 365 -0.85 -17.31 -20.41
C LEU A 365 0.16 -17.31 -19.27
N SER A 366 1.44 -17.00 -19.53
CA SER A 366 2.44 -16.91 -18.46
C SER A 366 2.21 -15.67 -17.59
N ALA A 367 1.73 -14.56 -18.18
CA ALA A 367 1.28 -13.39 -17.42
C ALA A 367 0.11 -13.72 -16.49
N LEU A 368 -0.90 -14.44 -16.98
CA LEU A 368 -2.03 -14.89 -16.16
C LEU A 368 -1.60 -15.90 -15.08
N ALA A 369 -0.73 -16.86 -15.42
CA ALA A 369 -0.27 -17.88 -14.47
C ALA A 369 0.60 -17.27 -13.37
N ILE A 370 1.65 -16.51 -13.73
CA ILE A 370 2.60 -15.93 -12.78
C ILE A 370 1.98 -14.76 -12.02
N GLY A 371 1.25 -13.89 -12.73
CA GLY A 371 0.49 -12.78 -12.13
C GLY A 371 -0.62 -13.30 -11.22
N GLY A 372 -1.41 -14.28 -11.67
CA GLY A 372 -2.48 -14.91 -10.89
C GLY A 372 -1.96 -15.65 -9.66
N ALA A 373 -0.85 -16.38 -9.76
CA ALA A 373 -0.20 -16.97 -8.59
C ALA A 373 0.26 -15.90 -7.59
N GLY A 374 0.79 -14.77 -8.07
CA GLY A 374 1.10 -13.61 -7.23
C GLY A 374 -0.12 -13.04 -6.52
N VAL A 375 -1.27 -12.92 -7.22
CA VAL A 375 -2.55 -12.50 -6.62
C VAL A 375 -2.98 -13.46 -5.53
N VAL A 376 -3.00 -14.77 -5.80
CA VAL A 376 -3.45 -15.77 -4.81
C VAL A 376 -2.57 -15.76 -3.57
N GLN A 377 -1.24 -15.75 -3.75
CA GLN A 377 -0.29 -15.65 -2.64
C GLN A 377 -0.51 -14.37 -1.85
N LYS A 378 -0.61 -13.22 -2.52
CA LYS A 378 -0.74 -11.93 -1.84
C LYS A 378 -2.10 -11.80 -1.14
N ALA A 379 -3.18 -12.26 -1.77
CA ALA A 379 -4.50 -12.33 -1.15
C ALA A 379 -4.48 -13.18 0.10
N MET A 380 -3.85 -14.36 0.05
CA MET A 380 -3.73 -15.26 1.20
C MET A 380 -2.95 -14.60 2.36
N LEU A 381 -1.81 -13.97 2.06
CA LEU A 381 -0.98 -13.32 3.07
C LEU A 381 -1.65 -12.08 3.68
N GLU A 382 -2.18 -11.17 2.86
CA GLU A 382 -2.82 -9.94 3.34
C GLU A 382 -4.17 -10.21 4.02
N THR A 383 -4.94 -11.21 3.56
CA THR A 383 -6.12 -11.70 4.30
C THR A 383 -5.69 -12.35 5.61
N GLY A 384 -4.57 -13.07 5.61
CA GLY A 384 -3.97 -13.62 6.81
C GLY A 384 -3.67 -12.54 7.86
N LYS A 385 -3.18 -11.37 7.45
CA LYS A 385 -2.98 -10.21 8.34
C LYS A 385 -4.30 -9.65 8.89
N ALA A 386 -5.38 -9.76 8.14
CA ALA A 386 -6.68 -9.19 8.48
C ALA A 386 -7.54 -10.05 9.43
N VAL A 387 -7.17 -11.32 9.67
CA VAL A 387 -7.98 -12.32 10.39
C VAL A 387 -7.35 -12.70 11.73
N ALA A 388 -8.17 -12.92 12.76
CA ALA A 388 -7.73 -13.18 14.14
C ALA A 388 -6.79 -14.39 14.25
N ARG A 389 -7.06 -15.45 13.50
CA ARG A 389 -6.34 -16.73 13.62
C ARG A 389 -4.86 -16.63 13.23
N THR A 390 -4.52 -15.72 12.32
CA THR A 390 -3.20 -15.62 11.70
C THR A 390 -2.57 -14.25 11.89
N GLY A 391 -3.36 -13.18 11.88
CA GLY A 391 -2.91 -11.80 12.01
C GLY A 391 -2.84 -11.31 13.45
N GLN A 392 -3.22 -12.12 14.42
CA GLN A 392 -3.09 -11.82 15.86
C GLN A 392 -2.26 -12.87 16.58
N MET A 393 -1.60 -12.44 17.65
CA MET A 393 -0.85 -13.30 18.56
C MET A 393 -1.25 -13.05 20.00
N SER A 394 -1.23 -14.11 20.81
CA SER A 394 -1.39 -14.00 22.27
C SER A 394 -0.15 -13.36 22.86
N VAL A 395 -0.35 -12.32 23.63
CA VAL A 395 0.70 -11.50 24.23
C VAL A 395 0.30 -11.21 25.69
N PRO A 396 1.25 -11.08 26.62
CA PRO A 396 0.94 -10.64 27.98
C PRO A 396 0.16 -9.31 27.97
N ASP A 397 -0.95 -9.28 28.70
CA ASP A 397 -1.73 -8.05 28.87
C ASP A 397 -1.10 -7.15 29.96
N LEU A 398 -1.69 -5.98 30.19
CA LEU A 398 -1.20 -5.02 31.21
C LEU A 398 -1.79 -5.25 32.62
N LEU A 399 -2.47 -6.38 32.83
CA LEU A 399 -3.09 -6.81 34.09
C LEU A 399 -2.62 -8.22 34.52
N GLY A 400 -1.55 -8.75 33.92
CA GLY A 400 -0.99 -10.08 34.27
C GLY A 400 -1.66 -11.26 33.57
N GLY A 401 -2.59 -11.01 32.64
CA GLY A 401 -3.25 -11.99 31.79
C GLY A 401 -2.63 -12.12 30.39
N GLN A 402 -3.41 -12.68 29.47
CA GLN A 402 -3.08 -12.80 28.05
C GLN A 402 -4.14 -12.09 27.21
N GLN A 403 -3.70 -11.42 26.14
CA GLN A 403 -4.55 -10.70 25.21
C GLN A 403 -4.09 -10.95 23.78
N ARG A 404 -5.03 -11.11 22.84
CA ARG A 404 -4.71 -11.17 21.41
C ARG A 404 -4.59 -9.78 20.82
N LEU A 405 -3.42 -9.47 20.28
CA LEU A 405 -3.14 -8.20 19.59
C LEU A 405 -2.87 -8.44 18.11
N ASN A 406 -3.30 -7.51 17.25
CA ASN A 406 -2.97 -7.54 15.81
C ASN A 406 -1.46 -7.31 15.65
N LEU A 407 -0.85 -8.10 14.78
CA LEU A 407 0.56 -7.98 14.42
C LEU A 407 0.80 -6.86 13.40
N PHE A 408 -0.26 -6.43 12.73
CA PHE A 408 -0.26 -5.39 11.71
C PHE A 408 -1.34 -4.35 12.00
N ALA A 409 -1.04 -3.09 11.74
CA ALA A 409 -2.02 -2.01 11.71
C ALA A 409 -2.24 -1.51 10.29
N LEU A 410 -3.44 -1.00 10.02
CA LEU A 410 -3.73 -0.29 8.78
C LEU A 410 -3.23 1.16 8.94
N ALA A 411 -2.00 1.39 8.50
CA ALA A 411 -1.36 2.69 8.53
C ALA A 411 -1.89 3.57 7.39
N LEU A 412 -2.27 4.80 7.71
CA LEU A 412 -2.62 5.82 6.72
C LEU A 412 -1.39 6.65 6.35
N PRO A 413 -1.20 6.96 5.05
CA PRO A 413 -0.23 7.95 4.59
C PRO A 413 -0.41 9.33 5.24
N ASP A 414 -1.65 9.79 5.35
CA ASP A 414 -2.02 11.05 6.00
C ASP A 414 -3.09 10.81 7.07
N LYS A 415 -2.70 10.96 8.34
CA LYS A 415 -3.57 10.76 9.51
C LYS A 415 -4.62 11.85 9.68
N THR A 416 -4.49 12.98 8.97
CA THR A 416 -5.44 14.10 9.04
C THR A 416 -6.62 13.94 8.08
N ARG A 417 -6.48 13.06 7.09
CA ARG A 417 -7.50 12.79 6.07
C ARG A 417 -8.23 11.48 6.32
N ARG A 418 -9.47 11.38 5.82
CA ARG A 418 -10.24 10.12 5.83
C ARG A 418 -9.49 9.04 5.01
N PRO A 419 -9.48 7.77 5.44
CA PRO A 419 -8.95 6.67 4.63
C PRO A 419 -9.76 6.49 3.34
N ALA A 420 -9.08 6.12 2.25
CA ALA A 420 -9.74 5.72 1.00
C ALA A 420 -10.67 4.51 1.22
N GLN A 421 -11.87 4.55 0.63
CA GLN A 421 -12.83 3.45 0.71
C GLN A 421 -13.24 2.94 -0.68
N TRP A 422 -13.86 1.76 -0.72
CA TRP A 422 -14.44 1.19 -1.94
C TRP A 422 -15.49 2.11 -2.60
N SER A 423 -16.20 2.95 -1.83
CA SER A 423 -17.12 3.96 -2.37
C SER A 423 -16.40 4.99 -3.24
N ASP A 424 -15.14 5.30 -2.92
CA ASP A 424 -14.31 6.22 -3.68
C ASP A 424 -13.76 5.54 -4.95
N ALA A 425 -13.80 4.20 -4.97
CA ALA A 425 -13.34 3.40 -6.10
C ALA A 425 -14.23 3.54 -7.35
N VAL A 426 -15.45 4.11 -7.25
CA VAL A 426 -16.32 4.39 -8.41
C VAL A 426 -15.78 5.55 -9.25
N ARG A 427 -14.99 6.46 -8.65
CA ARG A 427 -14.29 7.56 -9.35
C ARG A 427 -12.89 7.17 -9.84
N PHE A 428 -12.40 6.00 -9.41
CA PHE A 428 -11.08 5.44 -9.72
C PHE A 428 -10.92 4.74 -11.09
N PRO A 429 -11.88 4.05 -11.73
CA PRO A 429 -11.49 3.01 -12.69
C PRO A 429 -10.89 3.52 -14.02
N PRO A 430 -11.36 4.63 -14.63
CA PRO A 430 -10.64 5.23 -15.76
C PRO A 430 -9.53 6.17 -15.26
N ASN A 431 -9.78 6.96 -14.22
CA ASN A 431 -8.89 8.03 -13.81
C ASN A 431 -7.64 7.53 -13.09
N TYR A 432 -7.74 6.53 -12.22
CA TYR A 432 -6.59 6.04 -11.46
C TYR A 432 -5.54 5.35 -12.33
N LEU A 433 -5.97 4.52 -13.29
CA LEU A 433 -5.05 3.89 -14.24
C LEU A 433 -4.44 4.93 -15.19
N LEU A 434 -5.22 5.91 -15.64
CA LEU A 434 -4.75 7.00 -16.47
C LEU A 434 -3.79 7.93 -15.71
N GLU A 435 -4.08 8.25 -14.46
CA GLU A 435 -3.21 9.03 -13.57
C GLU A 435 -1.94 8.28 -13.22
N THR A 436 -2.03 6.98 -12.97
CA THR A 436 -0.87 6.09 -12.80
C THR A 436 -0.02 6.10 -14.06
N GLY A 437 -0.64 6.03 -15.25
CA GLY A 437 0.05 6.11 -16.53
C GLY A 437 0.75 7.46 -16.75
N LYS A 438 0.06 8.57 -16.45
CA LYS A 438 0.63 9.93 -16.48
C LYS A 438 1.80 10.08 -15.50
N GLU A 439 1.66 9.57 -14.28
CA GLU A 439 2.70 9.60 -13.26
C GLU A 439 3.91 8.73 -13.65
N GLY A 440 3.66 7.54 -14.23
CA GLY A 440 4.69 6.66 -14.76
C GLY A 440 5.44 7.28 -15.94
N LEU A 441 4.73 7.97 -16.85
CA LEU A 441 5.35 8.72 -17.94
C LEU A 441 6.18 9.90 -17.42
N ALA A 442 5.70 10.60 -16.39
CA ALA A 442 6.46 11.68 -15.75
C ALA A 442 7.75 11.16 -15.11
N LEU A 443 7.72 9.99 -14.47
CA LEU A 443 8.92 9.31 -13.97
C LEU A 443 9.87 8.92 -15.13
N ALA A 444 9.33 8.37 -16.22
CA ALA A 444 10.12 7.99 -17.39
C ALA A 444 10.82 9.21 -18.02
N ARG A 445 10.14 10.37 -18.08
CA ARG A 445 10.74 11.63 -18.53
C ARG A 445 11.91 12.06 -17.64
N GLN A 446 11.88 11.79 -16.33
CA GLN A 446 13.04 12.05 -15.46
C GLN A 446 14.25 11.19 -15.76
N ALA A 447 14.06 10.00 -16.32
CA ALA A 447 15.18 9.18 -16.77
C ALA A 447 15.93 9.85 -17.94
N LEU A 448 15.27 10.74 -18.68
CA LEU A 448 15.77 11.39 -19.89
C LEU A 448 16.03 12.90 -19.71
N SER A 449 15.79 13.46 -18.52
CA SER A 449 15.81 14.91 -18.32
C SER A 449 17.20 15.52 -18.36
N THR A 450 18.25 14.74 -18.07
CA THR A 450 19.65 15.20 -18.07
C THR A 450 20.58 14.04 -18.46
N THR A 451 21.80 14.36 -18.92
CA THR A 451 22.83 13.33 -19.23
C THR A 451 23.14 12.44 -18.03
N ASN A 452 23.26 13.04 -16.83
CA ASN A 452 23.46 12.29 -15.58
C ASN A 452 22.25 11.42 -15.22
N ALA A 453 21.04 11.84 -15.59
CA ALA A 453 19.86 11.02 -15.40
C ALA A 453 19.83 9.80 -16.33
N VAL A 454 20.19 10.01 -17.59
CA VAL A 454 20.28 8.94 -18.59
C VAL A 454 21.33 7.92 -18.17
N THR A 455 22.53 8.35 -17.76
CA THR A 455 23.59 7.42 -17.32
C THR A 455 23.20 6.66 -16.06
N THR A 456 22.51 7.31 -15.10
CA THR A 456 21.99 6.64 -13.90
C THR A 456 20.93 5.61 -14.27
N ALA A 457 19.96 5.97 -15.12
CA ALA A 457 18.91 5.08 -15.57
C ALA A 457 19.48 3.91 -16.38
N LEU A 458 20.44 4.16 -17.26
CA LEU A 458 21.12 3.13 -18.05
C LEU A 458 21.89 2.16 -17.14
N ARG A 459 22.65 2.68 -16.16
CA ARG A 459 23.35 1.86 -15.16
C ARG A 459 22.36 1.02 -14.34
N ASP A 460 21.21 1.58 -14.02
CA ASP A 460 20.15 0.87 -13.30
C ASP A 460 19.53 -0.25 -14.14
N VAL A 461 19.15 0.06 -15.39
CA VAL A 461 18.64 -0.93 -16.34
C VAL A 461 19.66 -2.04 -16.57
N LEU A 462 20.89 -1.71 -16.97
CA LEU A 462 21.91 -2.68 -17.33
C LEU A 462 22.45 -3.45 -16.11
N GLY A 463 22.87 -2.71 -15.08
CA GLY A 463 23.58 -3.28 -13.93
C GLY A 463 22.66 -3.88 -12.87
N ARG A 464 21.57 -3.19 -12.51
CA ARG A 464 20.66 -3.68 -11.46
C ARG A 464 19.61 -4.61 -12.03
N HIS A 465 18.93 -4.26 -13.11
CA HIS A 465 17.79 -5.05 -13.58
C HIS A 465 18.19 -6.16 -14.57
N MET A 466 18.90 -5.86 -15.66
CA MET A 466 19.27 -6.86 -16.67
C MET A 466 20.28 -7.87 -16.13
N LEU A 467 21.42 -7.41 -15.59
CA LEU A 467 22.44 -8.33 -15.06
C LEU A 467 21.88 -9.20 -13.93
N SER A 468 21.10 -8.64 -13.00
CA SER A 468 20.50 -9.44 -11.92
C SER A 468 19.49 -10.47 -12.42
N ASN A 469 18.68 -10.15 -13.43
CA ASN A 469 17.75 -11.12 -14.03
C ASN A 469 18.49 -12.19 -14.83
N VAL A 470 19.58 -11.85 -15.51
CA VAL A 470 20.45 -12.81 -16.19
C VAL A 470 21.08 -13.78 -15.16
N LEU A 471 21.62 -13.25 -14.06
CA LEU A 471 22.18 -14.07 -12.97
C LEU A 471 21.11 -14.94 -12.30
N ALA A 472 19.93 -14.39 -12.02
CA ALA A 472 18.82 -15.14 -11.43
C ALA A 472 18.34 -16.26 -12.36
N ASN A 473 18.25 -16.00 -13.67
CA ASN A 473 17.91 -17.03 -14.66
C ASN A 473 19.00 -18.10 -14.77
N PHE A 474 20.28 -17.75 -14.77
CA PHE A 474 21.36 -18.75 -14.78
C PHE A 474 21.37 -19.62 -13.52
N ALA A 475 21.26 -19.01 -12.33
CA ALA A 475 21.18 -19.74 -11.07
C ALA A 475 19.95 -20.65 -11.02
N SER A 476 18.80 -20.14 -11.45
CA SER A 476 17.54 -20.88 -11.57
C SER A 476 17.66 -22.08 -12.50
N LEU A 477 18.22 -21.91 -13.70
CA LEU A 477 18.42 -22.99 -14.67
C LEU A 477 19.36 -24.07 -14.11
N GLY A 478 20.47 -23.67 -13.51
CA GLY A 478 21.43 -24.59 -12.90
C GLY A 478 20.80 -25.41 -11.77
N ALA A 479 20.16 -24.75 -10.81
CA ALA A 479 19.50 -25.41 -9.68
C ALA A 479 18.37 -26.33 -10.15
N GLY A 480 17.54 -25.88 -11.10
CA GLY A 480 16.45 -26.68 -11.65
C GLY A 480 16.93 -27.98 -12.29
N ARG A 481 18.01 -27.92 -13.07
CA ARG A 481 18.59 -29.11 -13.71
C ARG A 481 19.16 -30.08 -12.68
N LEU A 482 19.91 -29.58 -11.69
CA LEU A 482 20.53 -30.42 -10.67
C LEU A 482 19.49 -31.12 -9.78
N ILE A 483 18.43 -30.42 -9.36
CA ILE A 483 17.40 -30.99 -8.48
C ILE A 483 16.48 -31.96 -9.23
N ALA A 484 16.23 -31.73 -10.53
CA ALA A 484 15.43 -32.65 -11.34
C ALA A 484 16.23 -33.84 -11.91
N ALA A 485 17.57 -33.78 -11.91
CA ALA A 485 18.43 -34.83 -12.47
C ALA A 485 18.16 -36.23 -11.87
N PRO A 486 17.94 -36.41 -10.55
CA PRO A 486 17.60 -37.73 -9.98
C PRO A 486 16.30 -38.30 -10.58
N LEU A 487 15.31 -37.45 -10.88
CA LEU A 487 14.05 -37.85 -11.52
C LEU A 487 14.20 -38.20 -13.00
N ARG A 488 15.37 -37.94 -13.60
CA ARG A 488 15.75 -38.28 -14.97
C ARG A 488 16.90 -39.29 -15.04
N GLY A 489 17.08 -40.10 -13.99
CA GLY A 489 18.13 -41.12 -13.94
C GLY A 489 19.55 -40.56 -13.86
N GLY A 490 19.72 -39.37 -13.27
CA GLY A 490 21.02 -38.71 -13.11
C GLY A 490 21.41 -37.78 -14.27
N ASN A 491 20.57 -37.64 -15.30
CA ASN A 491 20.86 -36.75 -16.42
C ASN A 491 20.59 -35.28 -16.08
N ALA A 492 21.65 -34.50 -15.87
CA ALA A 492 21.59 -33.07 -15.61
C ALA A 492 21.49 -32.19 -16.88
N ASN A 493 21.60 -32.77 -18.08
CA ASN A 493 21.67 -32.00 -19.33
C ASN A 493 20.30 -31.46 -19.81
N GLY A 494 19.18 -31.84 -19.17
CA GLY A 494 17.86 -31.30 -19.47
C GLY A 494 16.78 -32.36 -19.65
N SER A 495 15.77 -32.07 -20.48
CA SER A 495 14.69 -33.00 -20.78
C SER A 495 15.19 -34.21 -21.57
N VAL A 496 14.67 -35.40 -21.27
CA VAL A 496 14.99 -36.64 -22.01
C VAL A 496 14.13 -36.72 -23.28
N ALA A 497 14.63 -37.36 -24.34
CA ALA A 497 13.87 -37.57 -25.57
C ALA A 497 12.52 -38.26 -25.29
N GLY A 498 11.42 -37.67 -25.75
CA GLY A 498 10.06 -38.18 -25.51
C GLY A 498 9.46 -37.85 -24.13
N GLU A 499 10.16 -37.07 -23.30
CA GLU A 499 9.63 -36.63 -22.01
C GLU A 499 8.37 -35.76 -22.20
N ALA A 500 7.26 -36.20 -21.62
CA ALA A 500 6.03 -35.44 -21.66
C ALA A 500 6.19 -34.10 -20.93
N ALA A 501 5.61 -33.03 -21.48
CA ALA A 501 5.69 -31.68 -20.90
C ALA A 501 5.11 -31.58 -19.47
N ASN A 502 4.34 -32.58 -19.04
CA ASN A 502 3.76 -32.72 -17.71
C ASN A 502 4.44 -33.77 -16.81
N SER A 503 5.62 -34.28 -17.17
CA SER A 503 6.37 -35.21 -16.33
C SER A 503 6.64 -34.61 -14.94
N THR A 504 6.74 -35.47 -13.91
CA THR A 504 7.11 -35.05 -12.56
C THR A 504 8.44 -34.31 -12.53
N ALA A 505 9.44 -34.78 -13.30
CA ALA A 505 10.74 -34.13 -13.41
C ALA A 505 10.64 -32.71 -13.99
N THR A 506 9.78 -32.48 -14.99
CA THR A 506 9.56 -31.16 -15.60
C THR A 506 8.77 -30.23 -14.68
N VAL A 507 7.80 -30.75 -13.92
CA VAL A 507 7.08 -29.96 -12.88
C VAL A 507 8.05 -29.54 -11.77
N VAL A 508 8.82 -30.48 -11.22
CA VAL A 508 9.80 -30.22 -10.15
C VAL A 508 10.87 -29.23 -10.62
N GLN A 509 11.41 -29.40 -11.83
CA GLN A 509 12.37 -28.46 -12.40
C GLN A 509 11.81 -27.04 -12.46
N GLN A 510 10.57 -26.84 -12.93
CA GLN A 510 9.98 -25.51 -13.05
C GLN A 510 9.66 -24.87 -11.70
N ALA A 511 9.22 -25.67 -10.72
CA ALA A 511 9.01 -25.20 -9.36
C ALA A 511 10.33 -24.71 -8.73
N VAL A 512 11.38 -25.52 -8.85
CA VAL A 512 12.73 -25.16 -8.40
C VAL A 512 13.25 -23.92 -9.13
N GLN A 513 13.10 -23.85 -10.45
CA GLN A 513 13.51 -22.69 -11.23
C GLN A 513 12.81 -21.41 -10.76
N THR A 514 11.51 -21.48 -10.52
CA THR A 514 10.72 -20.33 -10.04
C THR A 514 11.17 -19.90 -8.66
N LEU A 515 11.34 -20.85 -7.73
CA LEU A 515 11.82 -20.60 -6.37
C LEU A 515 13.18 -19.90 -6.38
N PHE A 516 14.17 -20.47 -7.07
CA PHE A 516 15.52 -19.93 -7.11
C PHE A 516 15.59 -18.57 -7.81
N ASN A 517 14.81 -18.37 -8.88
CA ASN A 517 14.73 -17.07 -9.55
C ASN A 517 14.20 -16.01 -8.57
N ASP A 518 13.10 -16.29 -7.87
CA ASP A 518 12.52 -15.35 -6.91
C ASP A 518 13.43 -15.09 -5.70
N THR A 519 14.05 -16.13 -5.13
CA THR A 519 14.98 -15.99 -4.00
C THR A 519 16.22 -15.17 -4.38
N VAL A 520 16.87 -15.50 -5.49
CA VAL A 520 18.07 -14.77 -5.96
C VAL A 520 17.70 -13.34 -6.31
N TRP A 521 16.57 -13.12 -6.99
CA TRP A 521 16.10 -11.77 -7.31
C TRP A 521 15.83 -10.96 -6.05
N ASN A 522 15.10 -11.51 -5.08
CA ASN A 522 14.77 -10.79 -3.84
C ASN A 522 16.03 -10.47 -3.03
N ALA A 523 17.00 -11.39 -2.98
CA ALA A 523 18.29 -11.14 -2.34
C ALA A 523 19.09 -10.03 -3.03
N LEU A 524 19.15 -10.05 -4.37
CA LEU A 524 19.82 -9.00 -5.16
C LEU A 524 19.10 -7.65 -5.00
N LYS A 525 17.77 -7.64 -4.95
CA LYS A 525 16.97 -6.44 -4.71
C LYS A 525 17.20 -5.88 -3.31
N ALA A 526 17.27 -6.73 -2.29
CA ALA A 526 17.58 -6.32 -0.92
C ALA A 526 18.97 -5.68 -0.82
N LYS A 527 19.98 -6.28 -1.46
CA LYS A 527 21.35 -5.74 -1.50
C LYS A 527 21.44 -4.40 -2.24
N ASN A 528 20.69 -4.23 -3.33
CA ASN A 528 20.75 -3.04 -4.18
C ASN A 528 19.82 -1.91 -3.71
N GLY A 529 19.01 -2.11 -2.67
CA GLY A 529 18.05 -1.13 -2.14
C GLY A 529 16.90 -0.80 -3.10
N ALA A 530 16.11 0.24 -2.81
CA ALA A 530 15.13 0.79 -3.76
C ALA A 530 15.74 1.99 -4.50
N ASN A 531 15.66 2.03 -5.84
CA ASN A 531 16.12 3.19 -6.60
C ASN A 531 15.01 4.25 -6.64
N THR A 532 15.11 5.28 -5.78
CA THR A 532 14.14 6.37 -5.71
C THR A 532 14.56 7.61 -6.52
N THR A 533 15.69 7.55 -7.22
CA THR A 533 16.31 8.72 -7.89
C THR A 533 15.35 9.45 -8.83
N GLN A 534 14.57 8.71 -9.62
CA GLN A 534 13.60 9.31 -10.56
C GLN A 534 12.42 9.96 -9.83
N ALA A 535 11.93 9.33 -8.76
CA ALA A 535 10.87 9.90 -7.94
C ALA A 535 11.33 11.18 -7.25
N THR A 536 12.52 11.17 -6.63
CA THR A 536 13.12 12.34 -5.99
C THR A 536 13.34 13.49 -6.96
N ARG A 537 13.84 13.22 -8.18
CA ARG A 537 13.99 14.27 -9.21
C ARG A 537 12.64 14.84 -9.65
N LEU A 538 11.62 13.99 -9.78
CA LEU A 538 10.27 14.46 -10.13
C LEU A 538 9.68 15.32 -9.01
N ASP A 539 9.87 14.95 -7.74
CA ASP A 539 9.44 15.76 -6.59
C ASP A 539 10.16 17.11 -6.56
N GLN A 540 11.48 17.12 -6.80
CA GLN A 540 12.26 18.35 -6.89
C GLN A 540 11.79 19.25 -8.04
N GLN A 541 11.52 18.69 -9.22
CA GLN A 541 11.02 19.46 -10.36
C GLN A 541 9.66 20.10 -10.04
N ARG A 542 8.75 19.35 -9.40
CA ARG A 542 7.44 19.87 -9.00
C ARG A 542 7.57 20.98 -7.95
N ALA A 543 8.44 20.80 -6.96
CA ALA A 543 8.73 21.84 -5.97
C ALA A 543 9.32 23.12 -6.62
N VAL A 544 10.22 22.97 -7.58
CA VAL A 544 10.76 24.12 -8.35
C VAL A 544 9.67 24.79 -9.18
N SER A 545 8.80 24.02 -9.83
CA SER A 545 7.65 24.55 -10.59
C SER A 545 6.72 25.34 -9.67
N ALA A 546 6.33 24.77 -8.52
CA ALA A 546 5.50 25.44 -7.53
C ALA A 546 6.12 26.76 -7.06
N ALA A 547 7.40 26.75 -6.72
CA ALA A 547 8.13 27.96 -6.34
C ALA A 547 8.24 28.97 -7.49
N SER A 548 8.33 28.51 -8.74
CA SER A 548 8.34 29.37 -9.92
C SER A 548 6.99 30.06 -10.11
N HIS A 549 5.88 29.30 -10.07
CA HIS A 549 4.54 29.89 -10.17
C HIS A 549 4.29 30.90 -9.04
N GLN A 550 4.67 30.58 -7.79
CA GLN A 550 4.57 31.51 -6.67
C GLN A 550 5.36 32.81 -6.90
N ARG A 551 6.59 32.71 -7.42
CA ARG A 551 7.40 33.90 -7.76
C ARG A 551 6.77 34.69 -8.91
N THR A 552 6.25 34.02 -9.93
CA THR A 552 5.55 34.68 -11.05
C THR A 552 4.32 35.41 -10.54
N ILE A 553 3.48 34.76 -9.73
CA ILE A 553 2.30 35.38 -9.09
C ILE A 553 2.72 36.61 -8.27
N ALA A 554 3.70 36.49 -7.38
CA ALA A 554 4.14 37.62 -6.57
C ALA A 554 4.66 38.81 -7.41
N ARG A 555 5.45 38.53 -8.46
CA ARG A 555 5.97 39.56 -9.37
C ARG A 555 4.88 40.21 -10.21
N THR A 556 3.95 39.42 -10.75
CA THR A 556 2.86 39.96 -11.57
C THR A 556 1.92 40.81 -10.72
N LEU A 557 1.59 40.36 -9.50
CA LEU A 557 0.82 41.15 -8.54
C LEU A 557 1.53 42.49 -8.22
N GLN A 558 2.84 42.46 -7.94
CA GLN A 558 3.60 43.68 -7.69
C GLN A 558 3.61 44.62 -8.91
N SER A 559 3.75 44.08 -10.13
CA SER A 559 3.74 44.89 -11.36
C SER A 559 2.36 45.43 -11.74
N LEU A 560 1.28 44.79 -11.28
CA LEU A 560 -0.11 45.16 -11.57
C LEU A 560 -0.66 46.19 -10.59
N ALA A 561 -0.05 46.36 -9.41
CA ALA A 561 -0.54 47.27 -8.38
C ALA A 561 -0.66 48.72 -8.89
N GLU A 562 0.39 49.24 -9.54
CA GLU A 562 0.38 50.62 -10.04
C GLU A 562 -0.57 50.81 -11.24
N PRO A 563 -0.55 49.95 -12.29
CA PRO A 563 -1.51 50.04 -13.38
C PRO A 563 -2.98 49.92 -12.94
N ILE A 564 -3.28 49.14 -11.90
CA ILE A 564 -4.64 49.02 -11.34
C ILE A 564 -5.02 50.32 -10.61
N ASN A 565 -4.13 50.89 -9.81
CA ASN A 565 -4.37 52.16 -9.13
C ASN A 565 -4.57 53.31 -10.14
N GLU A 566 -3.74 53.37 -11.18
CA GLU A 566 -3.87 54.34 -12.28
C GLU A 566 -5.20 54.13 -13.04
N ALA A 567 -5.61 52.88 -13.27
CA ALA A 567 -6.89 52.57 -13.90
C ALA A 567 -8.09 53.02 -13.06
N ILE A 568 -8.08 52.76 -11.75
CA ILE A 568 -9.11 53.20 -10.82
C ILE A 568 -9.16 54.73 -10.78
N ALA A 569 -8.00 55.39 -10.73
CA ALA A 569 -7.89 56.85 -10.71
C ALA A 569 -8.43 57.52 -11.98
N MET A 570 -8.40 56.86 -13.15
CA MET A 570 -9.03 57.38 -14.37
C MET A 570 -10.56 57.49 -14.27
N PHE A 571 -11.19 56.71 -13.39
CA PHE A 571 -12.64 56.80 -13.13
C PHE A 571 -12.97 57.77 -11.98
N ALA A 572 -11.96 58.26 -11.25
CA ALA A 572 -12.13 59.28 -10.23
C ALA A 572 -12.21 60.68 -10.86
N PRO A 573 -13.14 61.54 -10.43
CA PRO A 573 -13.18 62.91 -10.91
C PRO A 573 -11.91 63.66 -10.47
N THR A 574 -11.21 64.32 -11.40
CA THR A 574 -9.97 65.04 -11.05
C THR A 574 -10.25 66.22 -10.12
N GLN A 575 -9.32 66.53 -9.20
CA GLN A 575 -9.48 67.69 -8.29
C GLN A 575 -9.78 69.00 -9.03
N ALA A 576 -9.24 69.20 -10.24
CA ALA A 576 -9.54 70.34 -11.09
C ALA A 576 -10.97 70.34 -11.66
N GLN A 577 -11.56 69.17 -11.91
CA GLN A 577 -12.95 69.01 -12.34
C GLN A 577 -13.92 69.18 -11.17
N ILE A 578 -13.54 68.69 -9.98
CA ILE A 578 -14.30 68.91 -8.73
C ILE A 578 -14.26 70.41 -8.38
N ALA A 579 -13.10 71.04 -8.45
CA ALA A 579 -12.94 72.48 -8.20
C ALA A 579 -13.72 73.32 -9.21
N ARG A 580 -13.65 73.02 -10.52
CA ARG A 580 -14.47 73.71 -11.53
C ARG A 580 -15.97 73.45 -11.38
N ALA A 581 -16.39 72.25 -11.01
CA ALA A 581 -17.80 71.98 -10.74
C ALA A 581 -18.30 72.74 -9.49
N LEU A 582 -17.44 72.92 -8.49
CA LEU A 582 -17.73 73.72 -7.29
C LEU A 582 -17.69 75.24 -7.56
N GLU A 583 -16.75 75.73 -8.38
CA GLU A 583 -16.55 77.16 -8.67
C GLU A 583 -17.49 77.68 -9.78
N GLU A 584 -17.75 76.88 -10.81
CA GLU A 584 -18.47 77.31 -12.02
C GLU A 584 -19.92 76.76 -12.09
N GLY A 585 -20.32 75.92 -11.12
CA GLY A 585 -21.66 75.31 -11.09
C GLY A 585 -21.97 74.37 -12.26
N GLN A 586 -20.95 73.97 -13.03
CA GLN A 586 -21.11 72.99 -14.10
C GLN A 586 -21.34 71.58 -13.53
N PRO A 587 -22.29 70.81 -14.06
CA PRO A 587 -22.42 69.41 -13.69
C PRO A 587 -21.12 68.66 -14.04
N LEU A 588 -20.64 67.81 -13.13
CA LEU A 588 -19.53 66.90 -13.42
C LEU A 588 -19.82 66.14 -14.73
N ALA A 589 -18.76 65.82 -15.48
CA ALA A 589 -18.82 65.05 -16.73
C ALA A 589 -19.84 63.90 -16.66
N PRO A 590 -20.54 63.57 -17.77
CA PRO A 590 -21.65 62.62 -17.77
C PRO A 590 -21.27 61.33 -17.06
N ALA A 591 -22.22 60.81 -16.26
CA ALA A 591 -22.01 59.64 -15.42
C ALA A 591 -21.33 58.50 -16.22
N PRO A 592 -20.31 57.85 -15.65
CA PRO A 592 -19.62 56.75 -16.33
C PRO A 592 -20.66 55.72 -16.81
N GLY A 593 -20.54 55.30 -18.06
CA GLY A 593 -21.48 54.33 -18.64
C GLY A 593 -21.52 53.03 -17.82
N PRO A 594 -22.58 52.20 -17.95
CA PRO A 594 -22.76 51.00 -17.13
C PRO A 594 -21.57 50.03 -17.13
N GLN A 595 -20.79 50.01 -18.22
CA GLN A 595 -19.59 49.19 -18.36
C GLN A 595 -18.37 49.77 -17.63
N ALA A 596 -18.24 51.10 -17.57
CA ALA A 596 -17.17 51.76 -16.83
C ALA A 596 -17.35 51.58 -15.31
N VAL A 597 -18.59 51.62 -14.82
CA VAL A 597 -18.90 51.30 -13.41
C VAL A 597 -18.55 49.85 -13.08
N ARG A 598 -18.92 48.90 -13.95
CA ARG A 598 -18.57 47.48 -13.77
C ARG A 598 -17.06 47.23 -13.76
N LEU A 599 -16.30 47.91 -14.63
CA LEU A 599 -14.84 47.78 -14.67
C LEU A 599 -14.19 48.38 -13.43
N HIS A 600 -14.65 49.55 -12.98
CA HIS A 600 -14.19 50.18 -11.73
C HIS A 600 -14.41 49.26 -10.52
N ASP A 601 -15.63 48.72 -10.36
CA ASP A 601 -15.97 47.84 -9.23
C ASP A 601 -15.16 46.54 -9.26
N ALA A 602 -14.92 45.97 -10.45
CA ALA A 602 -14.09 44.79 -10.60
C ALA A 602 -12.61 45.05 -10.28
N LEU A 603 -12.08 46.22 -10.66
CA LEU A 603 -10.70 46.63 -10.35
C LEU A 603 -10.50 46.92 -8.86
N GLU A 604 -11.46 47.58 -8.20
CA GLU A 604 -11.45 47.78 -6.75
C GLU A 604 -11.51 46.45 -6.00
N LYS A 605 -12.37 45.53 -6.45
CA LYS A 605 -12.40 44.17 -5.90
C LYS A 605 -11.05 43.45 -6.08
N LEU A 606 -10.45 43.52 -7.26
CA LEU A 606 -9.14 42.92 -7.50
C LEU A 606 -8.06 43.55 -6.60
N ARG A 607 -8.05 44.88 -6.45
CA ARG A 607 -7.14 45.60 -5.55
C ARG A 607 -7.25 45.09 -4.11
N THR A 608 -8.46 44.96 -3.59
CA THR A 608 -8.66 44.42 -2.23
C THR A 608 -8.17 42.99 -2.09
N GLU A 609 -8.39 42.12 -3.09
CA GLU A 609 -7.88 40.74 -3.09
C GLU A 609 -6.35 40.67 -3.19
N MET A 610 -5.71 41.63 -3.86
CA MET A 610 -4.26 41.76 -3.92
C MET A 610 -3.67 42.15 -2.56
N ASP A 611 -4.31 43.10 -1.87
CA ASP A 611 -3.91 43.54 -0.53
C ASP A 611 -4.02 42.40 0.51
N THR A 612 -5.01 41.51 0.36
CA THR A 612 -5.18 40.32 1.21
C THR A 612 -4.42 39.09 0.74
N GLN A 613 -3.64 39.19 -0.35
CA GLN A 613 -2.90 38.08 -0.97
C GLN A 613 -3.76 36.86 -1.34
N SER A 614 -5.05 37.06 -1.61
CA SER A 614 -6.03 36.00 -1.84
C SER A 614 -6.76 36.21 -3.17
N VAL A 615 -6.00 36.39 -4.25
CA VAL A 615 -6.54 36.67 -5.58
C VAL A 615 -7.23 35.45 -6.17
N SER A 616 -8.47 35.64 -6.60
CA SER A 616 -9.27 34.59 -7.23
C SER A 616 -9.22 34.69 -8.75
N ILE A 617 -9.19 33.53 -9.41
CA ILE A 617 -9.24 33.43 -10.88
C ILE A 617 -10.53 34.06 -11.43
N ALA A 618 -11.65 33.89 -10.72
CA ALA A 618 -12.94 34.46 -11.10
C ALA A 618 -12.94 36.00 -11.09
N THR A 619 -12.29 36.63 -10.12
CA THR A 619 -12.16 38.09 -10.08
C THR A 619 -11.26 38.59 -11.23
N ILE A 620 -10.17 37.88 -11.56
CA ILE A 620 -9.35 38.20 -12.74
C ILE A 620 -10.16 38.10 -14.04
N ASP A 621 -10.96 37.04 -14.20
CA ASP A 621 -11.82 36.86 -15.38
C ASP A 621 -12.87 37.97 -15.48
N THR A 622 -13.47 38.37 -14.36
CA THR A 622 -14.43 39.47 -14.31
C THR A 622 -13.81 40.79 -14.74
N VAL A 623 -12.60 41.10 -14.28
CA VAL A 623 -11.87 42.32 -14.67
C VAL A 623 -11.55 42.29 -16.16
N ARG A 624 -11.08 41.15 -16.68
CA ARG A 624 -10.70 41.00 -18.08
C ARG A 624 -11.91 41.07 -19.03
N ASP A 625 -13.02 40.44 -18.66
CA ASP A 625 -14.29 40.52 -19.41
C ASP A 625 -14.83 41.95 -19.42
N ALA A 626 -14.77 42.67 -18.29
CA ALA A 626 -15.15 44.08 -18.22
C ALA A 626 -14.21 44.98 -19.02
N LEU A 627 -12.91 44.67 -19.06
CA LEU A 627 -11.90 45.38 -19.84
C LEU A 627 -12.14 45.21 -21.35
N HIS A 628 -12.43 43.99 -21.80
CA HIS A 628 -12.77 43.70 -23.20
C HIS A 628 -14.14 44.26 -23.60
N ALA A 629 -15.14 44.21 -22.72
CA ALA A 629 -16.47 44.77 -22.98
C ALA A 629 -16.42 46.31 -23.07
N GLY A 630 -15.71 46.96 -22.14
CA GLY A 630 -15.43 48.38 -22.18
C GLY A 630 -14.65 48.78 -23.43
N GLN A 631 -13.72 47.93 -23.88
CA GLN A 631 -13.03 48.11 -25.17
C GLN A 631 -13.99 48.04 -26.36
N ALA A 632 -14.90 47.06 -26.40
CA ALA A 632 -15.86 46.93 -27.50
C ALA A 632 -16.84 48.11 -27.59
N ALA A 633 -17.13 48.80 -26.47
CA ALA A 633 -18.05 49.93 -26.45
C ALA A 633 -17.40 51.32 -26.57
N MET A 634 -16.11 51.49 -26.22
CA MET A 634 -15.45 52.81 -26.18
C MET A 634 -14.50 53.13 -27.35
N PHE A 635 -14.25 52.23 -28.31
CA PHE A 635 -13.20 52.44 -29.32
C PHE A 635 -13.66 52.53 -30.78
N SER A 636 -14.50 53.52 -31.13
CA SER A 636 -14.55 54.06 -32.50
C SER A 636 -13.59 55.24 -32.73
N GLY A 637 -12.76 55.62 -31.75
CA GLY A 637 -11.87 56.78 -31.93
C GLY A 637 -10.78 57.06 -30.88
N VAL A 638 -10.52 56.19 -29.90
CA VAL A 638 -9.44 56.41 -28.92
C VAL A 638 -8.27 55.46 -29.20
N PRO A 639 -7.00 55.92 -29.27
CA PRO A 639 -5.85 55.04 -29.52
C PRO A 639 -5.66 54.02 -28.40
N ARG A 640 -5.02 52.88 -28.71
CA ARG A 640 -4.56 51.90 -27.69
C ARG A 640 -3.77 52.62 -26.60
N ASN A 641 -4.32 52.72 -25.39
CA ASN A 641 -3.54 53.20 -24.24
C ASN A 641 -2.68 52.04 -23.72
N ASN A 642 -1.35 52.25 -23.64
CA ASN A 642 -0.35 51.30 -23.12
C ASN A 642 -0.78 50.63 -21.79
N LEU A 643 -1.56 51.32 -20.97
CA LEU A 643 -2.07 50.85 -19.68
C LEU A 643 -3.07 49.69 -19.82
N THR A 644 -3.99 49.73 -20.80
CA THR A 644 -4.96 48.63 -21.01
C THR A 644 -4.28 47.35 -21.52
N GLU A 645 -3.25 47.49 -22.36
CA GLU A 645 -2.43 46.39 -22.85
C GLU A 645 -1.55 45.79 -21.74
N THR A 646 -1.00 46.64 -20.86
CA THR A 646 -0.23 46.22 -19.69
C THR A 646 -1.10 45.45 -18.69
N LEU A 647 -2.33 45.93 -18.42
CA LEU A 647 -3.31 45.25 -17.58
C LEU A 647 -3.71 43.90 -18.17
N ASP A 648 -4.11 43.84 -19.44
CA ASP A 648 -4.53 42.59 -20.08
C ASP A 648 -3.41 41.53 -20.10
N THR A 649 -2.18 41.95 -20.42
CA THR A 649 -1.00 41.07 -20.42
C THR A 649 -0.66 40.58 -19.02
N GLY A 650 -0.65 41.47 -18.03
CA GLY A 650 -0.35 41.13 -16.64
C GLY A 650 -1.40 40.22 -16.02
N LEU A 651 -2.69 40.49 -16.25
CA LEU A 651 -3.82 39.68 -15.78
C LEU A 651 -3.83 38.30 -16.45
N THR A 652 -3.52 38.22 -17.73
CA THR A 652 -3.40 36.94 -18.44
C THR A 652 -2.25 36.10 -17.88
N THR A 653 -1.10 36.71 -17.62
CA THR A 653 0.06 36.03 -17.01
C THR A 653 -0.26 35.55 -15.59
N LEU A 654 -0.90 36.41 -14.78
CA LEU A 654 -1.33 36.07 -13.42
C LEU A 654 -2.36 34.93 -13.41
N ARG A 655 -3.39 35.01 -14.26
CA ARG A 655 -4.39 33.94 -14.42
C ARG A 655 -3.75 32.61 -14.79
N HIS A 656 -2.83 32.61 -15.75
CA HIS A 656 -2.16 31.40 -16.18
C HIS A 656 -1.34 30.79 -15.04
N ALA A 657 -0.54 31.60 -14.33
CA ALA A 657 0.27 31.13 -13.21
C ALA A 657 -0.58 30.60 -12.03
N LEU A 658 -1.73 31.23 -11.75
CA LEU A 658 -2.69 30.76 -10.75
C LEU A 658 -3.32 29.43 -11.16
N HIS A 659 -3.78 29.30 -12.41
CA HIS A 659 -4.32 28.05 -12.94
C HIS A 659 -3.28 26.92 -12.88
N GLU A 660 -2.04 27.16 -13.30
CA GLU A 660 -0.98 26.14 -13.26
C GLU A 660 -0.61 25.74 -11.83
N SER A 661 -0.53 26.71 -10.92
CA SER A 661 -0.30 26.45 -9.50
C SER A 661 -1.44 25.66 -8.86
N GLU A 662 -2.70 25.97 -9.20
CA GLU A 662 -3.87 25.25 -8.71
C GLU A 662 -3.91 23.83 -9.27
N ALA A 663 -3.70 23.66 -10.57
CA ALA A 663 -3.66 22.34 -11.22
C ALA A 663 -2.55 21.45 -10.64
N LEU A 664 -1.37 22.00 -10.36
CA LEU A 664 -0.28 21.28 -9.70
C LEU A 664 -0.67 20.86 -8.28
N ARG A 665 -1.27 21.78 -7.51
CA ARG A 665 -1.75 21.50 -6.14
C ARG A 665 -2.85 20.44 -6.13
N GLN A 666 -3.78 20.50 -7.08
CA GLN A 666 -4.84 19.53 -7.30
C GLN A 666 -4.26 18.14 -7.61
N TRP A 667 -3.30 18.07 -8.53
CA TRP A 667 -2.59 16.83 -8.88
C TRP A 667 -1.84 16.19 -7.71
N GLU A 668 -1.22 17.00 -6.85
CA GLU A 668 -0.50 16.53 -5.67
C GLU A 668 -1.43 16.13 -4.52
N ASN A 669 -2.60 16.76 -4.42
CA ASN A 669 -3.56 16.49 -3.35
C ASN A 669 -4.67 15.50 -3.72
N GLY A 670 -4.79 15.11 -5.00
CA GLY A 670 -5.82 14.18 -5.48
C GLY A 670 -7.21 14.76 -5.48
N ARG A 671 -7.33 16.09 -5.63
CA ARG A 671 -8.62 16.80 -5.71
C ARG A 671 -8.70 17.49 -7.07
N PRO A 672 -9.85 17.46 -7.76
CA PRO A 672 -10.12 18.39 -8.86
C PRO A 672 -10.32 19.83 -8.37
#